data_AF-A0A9D2MNF5-F1
#
_entry.id   AF-A0A9D2MNF5-F1
#
_cell.length_a   1.000
_cell.length_b   1.000
_cell.length_c   1.000
_cell.angle_alpha   90.00
_cell.angle_beta   90.00
_cell.angle_gamma   90.00
#
_symmetry.space_group_name_H-M   'P 1'
#
loop_
_entity.id
_entity.type
_entity.pdbx_description
1 polymer ?
#
loop_
_entity_poly.entity_id
_entity_poly.type
_entity_poly.pdbx_seq_one_letter_code
_entity_poly.pdbx_strand_id
1 'polypeptide(L)'
;MRTIEVARRLAELGRKEDAQKGYYLALQKMKTEELEPKEQLEAASYLFFSKWDHRLPFTIFVSLYNQGYFQDELMNLMLQAFYLPNVQKQQKQYARNCRALARYSYFFRDSFPNFDELPILFFPFDDQGFVPFLQAENRFGDYVNFDDPVIDRYFFKDLENPILAKDVYSQYQLEYLNDNVRKSEWVGRENHIYLHYTDWNQFCGYLPCLDFAPLLKEKKLVFLLEEEISQYPIDFKERFGIDYSQYPVKPIGVREVNRLIWHTQLSAHNGGDFFNEIFYDHPNLLVYESIIFDSLKEQIKSCRQDWKTVNNINPWIWKELSRIPNPTDKDFLVALFLNSDAVSRDMRGDSRIAPALFFQPHFYNVCCNINLNKTQDKAIISSNQYEEISKSTIFNQFKYIKTFTPMRRITTSYGATVRFMLKGVQEKEGEKVISDAFTERLLNRSFMMDKWDRLYRDSVLVRFEDGKLNPKATFTALAEFLDIPYTESMTYCSGKTGLNPESLEGNDLGFDPAAIYRTYDEYVDDADRCLLEYFLRDVYETYGYDFHYYHGETADMEWVKEKLEGFHHLDYLIVETFKSFLDKKILENDTIIFNGTVHEKEEGNQLIAEQQLNDYKKNRLKVTEILLKGLEFVNKQGQPLHMMKKLELDPALLEQPLYH
;
A
#
# COMPACT_ATOMS: atom_id res chain seq x y z
N MET A 1 -42.35 -18.41 -3.81
CA MET A 1 -41.84 -18.55 -5.19
C MET A 1 -40.35 -18.27 -5.13
N ARG A 2 -39.51 -19.22 -5.53
CA ARG A 2 -38.05 -19.06 -5.48
C ARG A 2 -37.60 -17.98 -6.46
N THR A 3 -36.49 -17.30 -6.20
CA THR A 3 -36.03 -16.18 -7.05
C THR A 3 -35.87 -16.62 -8.51
N ILE A 4 -35.38 -17.84 -8.74
CA ILE A 4 -35.23 -18.43 -10.08
C ILE A 4 -36.56 -18.69 -10.82
N GLU A 5 -37.63 -19.05 -10.10
CA GLU A 5 -38.95 -19.29 -10.71
C GLU A 5 -39.57 -17.99 -11.23
N VAL A 6 -39.35 -16.89 -10.51
CA VAL A 6 -39.75 -15.55 -10.95
C VAL A 6 -38.96 -15.15 -12.20
N ALA A 7 -37.64 -15.41 -12.22
CA ALA A 7 -36.79 -15.14 -13.37
C ALA A 7 -37.23 -15.92 -14.62
N ARG A 8 -37.55 -17.21 -14.49
CA ARG A 8 -38.12 -18.05 -15.56
C ARG A 8 -39.40 -17.44 -16.11
N ARG A 9 -40.32 -17.05 -15.23
CA ARG A 9 -41.60 -16.46 -15.65
C ARG A 9 -41.40 -15.13 -16.40
N LEU A 10 -40.47 -14.30 -15.96
CA LEU A 10 -40.13 -13.06 -16.64
C LEU A 10 -39.51 -13.32 -18.02
N ALA A 11 -38.67 -14.35 -18.14
CA ALA A 11 -38.09 -14.77 -19.42
C ALA A 11 -39.17 -15.28 -20.39
N GLU A 12 -40.11 -16.13 -19.91
CA GLU A 12 -41.26 -16.60 -20.69
C GLU A 12 -42.15 -15.46 -21.21
N LEU A 13 -42.31 -14.40 -20.41
CA LEU A 13 -43.07 -13.20 -20.77
C LEU A 13 -42.30 -12.24 -21.69
N GLY A 14 -41.10 -12.60 -22.15
CA GLY A 14 -40.27 -11.77 -23.01
C GLY A 14 -39.66 -10.53 -22.33
N ARG A 15 -39.74 -10.44 -20.99
CA ARG A 15 -39.19 -9.33 -20.19
C ARG A 15 -37.71 -9.54 -19.91
N LYS A 16 -36.89 -9.40 -20.96
CA LYS A 16 -35.45 -9.71 -20.94
C LYS A 16 -34.69 -9.06 -19.77
N GLU A 17 -34.79 -7.74 -19.60
CA GLU A 17 -34.03 -7.01 -18.57
C GLU A 17 -34.41 -7.43 -17.14
N ASP A 18 -35.70 -7.67 -16.92
CA ASP A 18 -36.20 -8.10 -15.61
C ASP A 18 -35.82 -9.56 -15.33
N ALA A 19 -35.83 -10.41 -16.35
CA ALA A 19 -35.34 -11.78 -16.25
C ALA A 19 -33.84 -11.82 -15.94
N GLN A 20 -33.03 -10.96 -16.58
CA GLN A 20 -31.61 -10.83 -16.27
C GLN A 20 -31.39 -10.45 -14.80
N LYS A 21 -32.09 -9.44 -14.29
CA LYS A 21 -32.02 -9.07 -12.87
C LYS A 21 -32.45 -10.22 -11.96
N GLY A 22 -33.50 -10.95 -12.32
CA GLY A 22 -33.98 -12.11 -11.59
C GLY A 22 -32.94 -13.23 -11.50
N TYR A 23 -32.35 -13.62 -12.63
CA TYR A 23 -31.30 -14.65 -12.67
C TYR A 23 -30.03 -14.20 -11.95
N TYR A 24 -29.62 -12.94 -12.12
CA TYR A 24 -28.50 -12.37 -11.37
C TYR A 24 -28.73 -12.45 -9.85
N LEU A 25 -29.91 -12.04 -9.39
CA LEU A 25 -30.29 -12.12 -7.97
C LEU A 25 -30.33 -13.57 -7.46
N ALA A 26 -30.81 -14.52 -8.27
CA ALA A 26 -30.81 -15.93 -7.91
C ALA A 26 -29.38 -16.44 -7.68
N LEU A 27 -28.45 -16.13 -8.58
CA LEU A 27 -27.04 -16.52 -8.43
C LEU A 27 -26.35 -15.82 -7.24
N GLN A 28 -26.68 -14.55 -6.96
CA GLN A 28 -26.14 -13.84 -5.79
C GLN A 28 -26.61 -14.43 -4.45
N LYS A 29 -27.80 -15.03 -4.44
CA LYS A 29 -28.42 -15.62 -3.25
C LYS A 29 -28.10 -17.10 -3.03
N MET A 30 -27.16 -17.70 -3.76
CA MET A 30 -26.83 -19.13 -3.59
C MET A 30 -26.50 -19.54 -2.14
N LYS A 31 -26.02 -18.61 -1.31
CA LYS A 31 -25.75 -18.86 0.11
C LYS A 31 -27.01 -18.98 0.99
N THR A 32 -28.14 -18.45 0.53
CA THR A 32 -29.41 -18.39 1.28
C THR A 32 -30.57 -19.12 0.58
N GLU A 33 -30.49 -19.29 -0.73
CA GLU A 33 -31.40 -20.09 -1.57
C GLU A 33 -30.54 -21.14 -2.32
N GLU A 34 -30.62 -22.40 -1.90
CA GLU A 34 -29.88 -23.48 -2.55
C GLU A 34 -30.38 -23.68 -3.99
N LEU A 35 -29.47 -23.58 -4.95
CA LEU A 35 -29.72 -23.80 -6.37
C LEU A 35 -29.05 -25.09 -6.82
N GLU A 36 -29.84 -25.99 -7.41
CA GLU A 36 -29.31 -27.20 -8.03
C GLU A 36 -28.31 -26.85 -9.15
N PRO A 37 -27.28 -27.67 -9.43
CA PRO A 37 -26.29 -27.41 -10.49
C PRO A 37 -26.91 -27.05 -11.84
N LYS A 38 -28.03 -27.68 -12.21
CA LYS A 38 -28.78 -27.40 -13.44
C LYS A 38 -29.43 -26.00 -13.42
N GLU A 39 -29.93 -25.57 -12.27
CA GLU A 39 -30.52 -24.24 -12.06
C GLU A 39 -29.45 -23.15 -12.13
N GLN A 40 -28.26 -23.42 -11.58
CA GLN A 40 -27.09 -22.54 -11.72
C GLN A 40 -26.65 -22.42 -13.18
N LEU A 41 -26.55 -23.55 -13.89
CA LEU A 41 -26.20 -23.57 -15.32
C LEU A 41 -27.21 -22.80 -16.18
N GLU A 42 -28.50 -23.00 -15.94
CA GLU A 42 -29.58 -22.29 -16.64
C GLU A 42 -29.45 -20.77 -16.46
N ALA A 43 -29.33 -20.32 -15.21
CA ALA A 43 -29.23 -18.91 -14.88
C ALA A 43 -27.97 -18.28 -15.48
N ALA A 44 -26.80 -18.92 -15.34
CA ALA A 44 -25.56 -18.45 -15.93
C ALA A 44 -25.60 -18.41 -17.46
N SER A 45 -26.17 -19.45 -18.09
CA SER A 45 -26.34 -19.50 -19.56
C SER A 45 -27.27 -18.39 -20.04
N TYR A 46 -28.40 -18.17 -19.37
CA TYR A 46 -29.32 -17.10 -19.74
C TYR A 46 -28.62 -15.74 -19.68
N LEU A 47 -27.92 -15.44 -18.59
CA LEU A 47 -27.17 -14.19 -18.45
C LEU A 47 -26.11 -14.04 -19.55
N PHE A 48 -25.34 -15.09 -19.83
CA PHE A 48 -24.32 -15.08 -20.86
C PHE A 48 -24.91 -14.81 -22.26
N PHE A 49 -25.86 -15.63 -22.73
CA PHE A 49 -26.44 -15.49 -24.07
C PHE A 49 -27.30 -14.23 -24.24
N SER A 50 -27.86 -13.71 -23.15
CA SER A 50 -28.59 -12.44 -23.17
C SER A 50 -27.68 -11.19 -23.16
N LYS A 51 -26.34 -11.38 -23.16
CA LYS A 51 -25.31 -10.33 -23.15
C LYS A 51 -25.29 -9.50 -21.86
N TRP A 52 -25.43 -10.16 -20.71
CA TRP A 52 -25.05 -9.59 -19.43
C TRP A 52 -23.51 -9.51 -19.31
N ASP A 53 -23.01 -8.94 -18.22
CA ASP A 53 -21.60 -9.06 -17.83
C ASP A 53 -21.19 -10.54 -17.72
N HIS A 54 -20.23 -10.96 -18.54
CA HIS A 54 -19.85 -12.37 -18.68
C HIS A 54 -19.06 -12.91 -17.49
N ARG A 55 -18.51 -12.05 -16.62
CA ARG A 55 -17.66 -12.47 -15.50
C ARG A 55 -18.40 -13.39 -14.54
N LEU A 56 -19.64 -13.04 -14.17
CA LEU A 56 -20.45 -13.89 -13.29
C LEU A 56 -20.78 -15.25 -13.95
N PRO A 57 -21.34 -15.31 -15.17
CA PRO A 57 -21.51 -16.57 -15.89
C PRO A 57 -20.23 -17.40 -16.00
N PHE A 58 -19.11 -16.80 -16.36
CA PHE A 58 -17.81 -17.47 -16.46
C PHE A 58 -17.44 -18.14 -15.13
N THR A 59 -17.52 -17.40 -14.01
CA THR A 59 -17.23 -17.93 -12.68
C THR A 59 -18.13 -19.12 -12.32
N ILE A 60 -19.43 -19.06 -12.67
CA ILE A 60 -20.35 -20.18 -12.44
C ILE A 60 -20.00 -21.37 -13.32
N PHE A 61 -19.68 -21.17 -14.61
CA PHE A 61 -19.25 -22.25 -15.50
C PHE A 61 -17.99 -22.96 -14.99
N VAL A 62 -16.97 -22.21 -14.58
CA VAL A 62 -15.75 -22.75 -13.98
C VAL A 62 -16.05 -23.53 -12.69
N SER A 63 -16.88 -22.96 -11.82
CA SER A 63 -17.27 -23.61 -10.56
C SER A 63 -17.99 -24.93 -10.79
N LEU A 64 -18.99 -24.96 -11.67
CA LEU A 64 -19.73 -26.18 -12.01
C LEU A 64 -18.82 -27.24 -12.64
N TYR A 65 -17.94 -26.83 -13.56
CA TYR A 65 -16.98 -27.72 -14.19
C TYR A 65 -16.04 -28.37 -13.17
N ASN A 66 -15.47 -27.57 -12.26
CA ASN A 66 -14.57 -28.06 -11.21
C ASN A 66 -15.26 -28.97 -10.19
N GLN A 67 -16.57 -28.84 -10.02
CA GLN A 67 -17.40 -29.74 -9.21
C GLN A 67 -17.78 -31.04 -9.95
N GLY A 68 -17.42 -31.19 -11.22
CA GLY A 68 -17.72 -32.39 -12.02
C GLY A 68 -19.07 -32.35 -12.74
N TYR A 69 -19.77 -31.21 -12.79
CA TYR A 69 -21.04 -31.08 -13.46
C TYR A 69 -20.88 -30.58 -14.91
N PHE A 70 -21.61 -31.20 -15.85
CA PHE A 70 -21.73 -30.77 -17.25
C PHE A 70 -20.37 -30.53 -17.94
N GLN A 71 -19.35 -31.31 -17.62
CA GLN A 71 -17.97 -31.00 -17.99
C GLN A 71 -17.77 -30.91 -19.50
N ASP A 72 -18.35 -31.82 -20.28
CA ASP A 72 -18.23 -31.82 -21.74
C ASP A 72 -18.91 -30.59 -22.35
N GLU A 73 -20.13 -30.27 -21.91
CA GLU A 73 -20.89 -29.12 -22.40
C GLU A 73 -20.21 -27.80 -22.03
N LEU A 74 -19.75 -27.68 -20.78
CA LEU A 74 -19.08 -26.49 -20.27
C LEU A 74 -17.72 -26.32 -20.91
N MET A 75 -16.91 -27.37 -21.10
CA MET A 75 -15.63 -27.24 -21.79
C MET A 75 -15.81 -26.79 -23.23
N ASN A 76 -16.77 -27.38 -23.96
CA ASN A 76 -17.08 -26.93 -25.32
C ASN A 76 -17.52 -25.46 -25.34
N LEU A 77 -18.42 -25.06 -24.42
CA LEU A 77 -18.83 -23.67 -24.29
C LEU A 77 -17.63 -22.74 -24.01
N MET A 78 -16.79 -23.10 -23.04
CA MET A 78 -15.62 -22.31 -22.64
C MET A 78 -14.64 -22.16 -23.80
N LEU A 79 -14.38 -23.23 -24.55
CA LEU A 79 -13.48 -23.21 -25.71
C LEU A 79 -14.02 -22.28 -26.80
N GLN A 80 -15.28 -22.43 -27.19
CA GLN A 80 -15.89 -21.65 -28.26
C GLN A 80 -16.06 -20.18 -27.90
N ALA A 81 -16.46 -19.90 -26.66
CA ALA A 81 -16.78 -18.54 -26.21
C ALA A 81 -15.55 -17.72 -25.81
N PHE A 82 -14.56 -18.35 -25.16
CA PHE A 82 -13.47 -17.61 -24.51
C PHE A 82 -12.08 -17.96 -25.05
N TYR A 83 -11.80 -19.21 -25.39
CA TYR A 83 -10.46 -19.61 -25.82
C TYR A 83 -10.19 -19.39 -27.31
N LEU A 84 -10.96 -20.03 -28.20
CA LEU A 84 -10.75 -19.99 -29.65
C LEU A 84 -10.75 -18.57 -30.25
N PRO A 85 -11.60 -17.62 -29.79
CA PRO A 85 -11.53 -16.25 -30.28
C PRO A 85 -10.20 -15.54 -29.98
N ASN A 86 -9.48 -15.99 -28.94
CA ASN A 86 -8.30 -15.31 -28.39
C ASN A 86 -6.97 -16.08 -28.60
N VAL A 87 -7.04 -17.35 -29.02
CA VAL A 87 -5.87 -18.25 -29.13
C VAL A 87 -4.79 -17.74 -30.07
N GLN A 88 -5.15 -17.03 -31.15
CA GLN A 88 -4.17 -16.51 -32.11
C GLN A 88 -3.18 -15.52 -31.49
N LYS A 89 -3.63 -14.72 -30.50
CA LYS A 89 -2.76 -13.78 -29.78
C LYS A 89 -1.73 -14.55 -28.94
N GLN A 90 -2.20 -15.57 -28.22
CA GLN A 90 -1.38 -16.46 -27.40
C GLN A 90 -0.36 -17.24 -28.25
N GLN A 91 -0.78 -17.80 -29.39
CA GLN A 91 0.11 -18.49 -30.34
C GLN A 91 1.22 -17.58 -30.87
N LYS A 92 0.88 -16.35 -31.24
CA LYS A 92 1.87 -15.37 -31.72
C LYS A 92 2.87 -15.00 -30.63
N GLN A 93 2.40 -14.81 -29.40
CA GLN A 93 3.25 -14.47 -28.26
C GLN A 93 4.18 -15.64 -27.90
N TYR A 94 3.66 -16.86 -27.85
CA TYR A 94 4.45 -18.09 -27.67
C TYR A 94 5.57 -18.20 -28.72
N ALA A 95 5.21 -18.14 -30.01
CA ALA A 95 6.18 -18.25 -31.10
C ALA A 95 7.25 -17.13 -31.07
N ARG A 96 6.88 -15.92 -30.64
CA ARG A 96 7.81 -14.80 -30.44
C ARG A 96 8.79 -15.08 -29.31
N ASN A 97 8.31 -15.58 -28.17
CA ASN A 97 9.16 -15.95 -27.02
C ASN A 97 10.11 -17.09 -27.36
N CYS A 98 9.62 -18.20 -27.93
CA CYS A 98 10.45 -19.32 -28.34
C CYS A 98 11.58 -18.88 -29.28
N ARG A 99 11.28 -18.03 -30.27
CA ARG A 99 12.29 -17.49 -31.19
C ARG A 99 13.33 -16.61 -30.49
N ALA A 100 12.89 -15.80 -29.51
CA ALA A 100 13.78 -14.91 -28.78
C ALA A 100 14.71 -15.70 -27.84
N LEU A 101 14.15 -16.66 -27.08
CA LEU A 101 14.89 -17.53 -26.16
C LEU A 101 15.86 -18.46 -26.91
N ALA A 102 15.45 -19.07 -28.03
CA ALA A 102 16.31 -19.95 -28.83
C ALA A 102 17.57 -19.23 -29.40
N ARG A 103 17.57 -17.90 -29.47
CA ARG A 103 18.71 -17.08 -29.93
C ARG A 103 19.48 -16.45 -28.78
N TYR A 104 19.04 -16.67 -27.54
CA TYR A 104 19.57 -16.00 -26.38
C TYR A 104 20.79 -16.75 -25.82
N SER A 105 21.88 -16.04 -25.55
CA SER A 105 23.16 -16.65 -25.19
C SER A 105 23.16 -17.37 -23.83
N TYR A 106 22.20 -17.07 -22.95
CA TYR A 106 22.12 -17.59 -21.59
C TYR A 106 20.82 -18.40 -21.37
N PHE A 107 20.36 -19.04 -22.43
CA PHE A 107 19.30 -20.03 -22.43
C PHE A 107 19.85 -21.30 -23.07
N PHE A 108 19.81 -22.44 -22.37
CA PHE A 108 20.60 -23.62 -22.73
C PHE A 108 19.78 -24.79 -23.29
N ARG A 109 18.50 -24.58 -23.62
CA ARG A 109 17.65 -25.59 -24.28
C ARG A 109 17.49 -25.31 -25.76
N ASP A 110 17.49 -26.40 -26.54
CA ASP A 110 17.52 -26.35 -28.01
C ASP A 110 16.15 -26.51 -28.70
N SER A 111 15.11 -26.92 -27.97
CA SER A 111 13.79 -27.18 -28.54
C SER A 111 12.67 -26.77 -27.60
N PHE A 112 11.49 -26.47 -28.17
CA PHE A 112 10.25 -26.11 -27.47
C PHE A 112 9.12 -27.04 -27.92
N PRO A 113 8.16 -27.39 -27.04
CA PRO A 113 6.97 -28.14 -27.43
C PRO A 113 6.13 -27.36 -28.45
N ASN A 114 5.30 -28.06 -29.21
CA ASN A 114 4.32 -27.39 -30.07
C ASN A 114 3.27 -26.66 -29.22
N PHE A 115 2.67 -25.60 -29.76
CA PHE A 115 1.67 -24.82 -29.02
C PHE A 115 0.47 -25.69 -28.56
N ASP A 116 0.03 -26.63 -29.39
CA ASP A 116 -1.10 -27.51 -29.09
C ASP A 116 -0.75 -28.61 -28.06
N GLU A 117 0.53 -28.76 -27.72
CA GLU A 117 1.05 -29.71 -26.71
C GLU A 117 1.29 -29.04 -25.35
N LEU A 118 1.04 -27.73 -25.22
CA LEU A 118 1.28 -26.99 -23.97
C LEU A 118 0.36 -27.49 -22.85
N PRO A 119 0.87 -27.66 -21.61
CA PRO A 119 0.09 -28.28 -20.52
C PRO A 119 -1.04 -27.40 -19.97
N ILE A 120 -1.08 -26.11 -20.35
CA ILE A 120 -2.00 -25.11 -19.79
C ILE A 120 -2.67 -24.35 -20.93
N LEU A 121 -4.00 -24.19 -20.85
CA LEU A 121 -4.76 -23.30 -21.73
C LEU A 121 -5.20 -22.08 -20.92
N PHE A 122 -4.89 -20.86 -21.37
CA PHE A 122 -5.32 -19.65 -20.67
C PHE A 122 -6.61 -19.09 -21.29
N PHE A 123 -7.68 -19.08 -20.49
CA PHE A 123 -8.98 -18.53 -20.87
C PHE A 123 -9.07 -17.07 -20.38
N PRO A 124 -9.22 -16.08 -21.26
CA PRO A 124 -9.41 -14.69 -20.84
C PRO A 124 -10.66 -14.57 -19.96
N PHE A 125 -10.49 -13.97 -18.78
CA PHE A 125 -11.58 -13.69 -17.85
C PHE A 125 -12.10 -12.26 -18.03
N ASP A 126 -11.17 -11.32 -18.17
CA ASP A 126 -11.42 -9.91 -18.46
C ASP A 126 -10.25 -9.32 -19.29
N ASP A 127 -10.16 -8.00 -19.36
CA ASP A 127 -9.10 -7.32 -20.11
C ASP A 127 -7.71 -7.43 -19.44
N GLN A 128 -7.64 -7.88 -18.18
CA GLN A 128 -6.42 -7.90 -17.38
C GLN A 128 -5.89 -9.31 -17.13
N GLY A 129 -6.75 -10.30 -16.98
CA GLY A 129 -6.32 -11.62 -16.53
C GLY A 129 -7.03 -12.81 -17.17
N PHE A 130 -6.56 -13.98 -16.75
CA PHE A 130 -6.91 -15.27 -17.31
C PHE A 130 -7.29 -16.24 -16.20
N VAL A 131 -8.08 -17.24 -16.54
CA VAL A 131 -8.23 -18.46 -15.73
C VAL A 131 -7.53 -19.60 -16.49
N PRO A 132 -6.48 -20.21 -15.92
CA PRO A 132 -5.78 -21.32 -16.54
C PRO A 132 -6.62 -22.60 -16.45
N PHE A 133 -6.61 -23.40 -17.51
CA PHE A 133 -7.08 -24.78 -17.49
C PHE A 133 -5.86 -25.69 -17.49
N LEU A 134 -5.70 -26.44 -16.41
CA LEU A 134 -4.60 -27.38 -16.18
C LEU A 134 -5.01 -28.73 -16.78
N GLN A 135 -4.46 -29.05 -17.97
CA GLN A 135 -4.95 -30.19 -18.75
C GLN A 135 -4.76 -31.52 -18.02
N ALA A 136 -3.62 -31.70 -17.35
CA ALA A 136 -3.32 -32.93 -16.59
C ALA A 136 -4.25 -33.14 -15.39
N GLU A 137 -4.73 -32.06 -14.77
CA GLU A 137 -5.65 -32.11 -13.63
C GLU A 137 -7.12 -32.13 -14.05
N ASN A 138 -7.42 -31.89 -15.34
CA ASN A 138 -8.77 -31.70 -15.85
C ASN A 138 -9.57 -30.67 -15.02
N ARG A 139 -8.94 -29.51 -14.76
CA ARG A 139 -9.46 -28.51 -13.81
C ARG A 139 -9.08 -27.08 -14.21
N PHE A 140 -9.97 -26.13 -13.96
CA PHE A 140 -9.65 -24.71 -14.00
C PHE A 140 -8.99 -24.26 -12.69
N GLY A 141 -7.87 -23.54 -12.80
CA GLY A 141 -7.17 -22.92 -11.68
C GLY A 141 -7.74 -21.58 -11.26
N ASP A 142 -6.99 -20.84 -10.45
CA ASP A 142 -7.40 -19.51 -9.97
C ASP A 142 -7.14 -18.41 -11.02
N TYR A 143 -7.84 -17.29 -10.88
CA TYR A 143 -7.61 -16.11 -11.71
C TYR A 143 -6.16 -15.61 -11.57
N VAL A 144 -5.52 -15.33 -12.70
CA VAL A 144 -4.16 -14.80 -12.79
C VAL A 144 -4.15 -13.50 -13.58
N ASN A 145 -3.66 -12.44 -12.96
CA ASN A 145 -3.24 -11.22 -13.63
C ASN A 145 -1.71 -11.18 -13.65
N PHE A 146 -1.11 -11.34 -14.83
CA PHE A 146 0.35 -11.36 -14.99
C PHE A 146 1.00 -10.00 -14.70
N ASP A 147 0.22 -8.93 -14.78
CA ASP A 147 0.62 -7.54 -14.56
C ASP A 147 0.12 -7.00 -13.20
N ASP A 148 -0.33 -7.87 -12.27
CA ASP A 148 -0.73 -7.43 -10.92
C ASP A 148 0.46 -6.75 -10.24
N PRO A 149 0.36 -5.47 -9.81
CA PRO A 149 1.51 -4.73 -9.33
C PRO A 149 1.80 -5.06 -7.86
N VAL A 150 2.12 -6.33 -7.60
CA VAL A 150 2.43 -6.90 -6.28
C VAL A 150 3.73 -7.70 -6.37
N ILE A 151 4.66 -7.40 -5.47
CA ILE A 151 5.89 -8.18 -5.27
C ILE A 151 5.72 -8.99 -3.99
N ASP A 152 5.31 -10.25 -4.14
CA ASP A 152 4.99 -11.16 -3.04
C ASP A 152 6.16 -12.08 -2.65
N ARG A 153 7.39 -11.73 -3.06
CA ARG A 153 8.61 -12.53 -2.89
C ARG A 153 9.76 -11.69 -2.40
N TYR A 154 10.63 -12.32 -1.62
CA TYR A 154 11.83 -11.71 -1.07
C TYR A 154 13.06 -11.92 -1.98
N PHE A 155 13.05 -11.29 -3.16
CA PHE A 155 14.10 -11.43 -4.17
C PHE A 155 15.46 -10.90 -3.70
N PHE A 156 15.47 -9.80 -2.97
CA PHE A 156 16.69 -9.09 -2.57
C PHE A 156 17.08 -9.35 -1.11
N LYS A 157 16.75 -10.54 -0.61
CA LYS A 157 17.14 -11.00 0.73
C LYS A 157 18.65 -11.01 0.95
N ASP A 158 19.38 -11.51 -0.03
CA ASP A 158 20.83 -11.64 -0.02
C ASP A 158 21.41 -11.03 -1.29
N LEU A 159 22.39 -10.14 -1.13
CA LEU A 159 23.08 -9.44 -2.21
C LEU A 159 24.58 -9.80 -2.28
N GLU A 160 25.04 -10.81 -1.53
CA GLU A 160 26.40 -11.33 -1.66
C GLU A 160 26.57 -12.04 -3.01
N ASN A 161 25.59 -12.86 -3.39
CA ASN A 161 25.57 -13.59 -4.65
C ASN A 161 24.64 -12.94 -5.69
N PRO A 162 24.78 -13.28 -6.99
CA PRO A 162 23.84 -12.85 -8.03
C PRO A 162 22.41 -13.30 -7.71
N ILE A 163 21.40 -12.53 -8.12
CA ILE A 163 20.02 -12.82 -7.72
C ILE A 163 19.54 -14.13 -8.34
N LEU A 164 19.02 -15.04 -7.51
CA LEU A 164 18.38 -16.29 -7.92
C LEU A 164 16.89 -16.23 -7.60
N ALA A 165 16.06 -16.32 -8.64
CA ALA A 165 14.61 -16.33 -8.51
C ALA A 165 14.03 -17.62 -9.09
N LYS A 166 13.23 -18.32 -8.29
CA LYS A 166 12.67 -19.62 -8.62
C LYS A 166 11.21 -19.48 -9.10
N ASP A 167 10.83 -20.08 -10.23
CA ASP A 167 9.46 -20.20 -10.72
C ASP A 167 8.69 -18.86 -10.73
N VAL A 168 9.28 -17.83 -11.37
CA VAL A 168 8.65 -16.51 -11.51
C VAL A 168 7.82 -16.47 -12.79
N TYR A 169 6.50 -16.46 -12.62
CA TYR A 169 5.52 -16.43 -13.71
C TYR A 169 4.72 -15.12 -13.77
N SER A 170 5.09 -14.09 -13.02
CA SER A 170 4.49 -12.75 -13.12
C SER A 170 5.31 -11.88 -14.08
N GLN A 171 4.66 -11.28 -15.08
CA GLN A 171 5.30 -10.32 -15.98
C GLN A 171 5.80 -9.11 -15.20
N TYR A 172 5.00 -8.62 -14.25
CA TYR A 172 5.38 -7.50 -13.39
C TYR A 172 6.64 -7.79 -12.55
N GLN A 173 6.77 -9.00 -11.99
CA GLN A 173 7.94 -9.39 -11.19
C GLN A 173 9.20 -9.65 -12.05
N LEU A 174 9.04 -10.20 -13.25
CA LEU A 174 10.16 -10.36 -14.20
C LEU A 174 10.70 -8.99 -14.64
N GLU A 175 9.81 -8.04 -14.90
CA GLU A 175 10.18 -6.65 -15.15
C GLU A 175 10.80 -5.99 -13.92
N TYR A 176 10.29 -6.26 -12.71
CA TYR A 176 10.85 -5.75 -11.46
C TYR A 176 12.30 -6.18 -11.28
N LEU A 177 12.61 -7.46 -11.48
CA LEU A 177 13.99 -7.96 -11.42
C LEU A 177 14.85 -7.27 -12.50
N ASN A 178 14.37 -7.23 -13.74
CA ASN A 178 15.10 -6.64 -14.85
C ASN A 178 15.29 -5.12 -14.71
N ASP A 179 14.39 -4.39 -14.08
CA ASP A 179 14.51 -2.93 -13.93
C ASP A 179 15.40 -2.54 -12.73
N ASN A 180 15.52 -3.42 -11.72
CA ASN A 180 16.17 -3.07 -10.45
C ASN A 180 17.52 -3.75 -10.20
N VAL A 181 17.80 -4.92 -10.76
CA VAL A 181 19.16 -5.50 -10.69
C VAL A 181 20.06 -4.75 -11.67
N ARG A 182 21.25 -4.36 -11.29
CA ARG A 182 22.14 -3.53 -12.14
C ARG A 182 22.96 -4.40 -13.10
N LYS A 183 23.40 -3.85 -14.22
CA LYS A 183 24.18 -4.62 -15.20
C LYS A 183 25.53 -5.02 -14.61
N SER A 184 26.01 -6.21 -14.94
CA SER A 184 27.33 -6.72 -14.54
C SER A 184 28.45 -5.72 -14.89
N GLU A 185 28.37 -5.08 -16.07
CA GLU A 185 29.34 -4.07 -16.52
C GLU A 185 29.27 -2.75 -15.73
N TRP A 186 28.16 -2.48 -15.03
CA TRP A 186 28.00 -1.26 -14.24
C TRP A 186 28.50 -1.43 -12.81
N VAL A 187 28.45 -2.66 -12.28
CA VAL A 187 28.92 -2.97 -10.93
C VAL A 187 30.36 -3.49 -10.91
N GLY A 188 30.94 -3.81 -12.06
CA GLY A 188 32.32 -4.32 -12.17
C GLY A 188 32.48 -5.75 -11.64
N ARG A 189 31.41 -6.55 -11.65
CA ARG A 189 31.40 -7.97 -11.22
C ARG A 189 30.20 -8.69 -11.85
N GLU A 190 30.20 -10.02 -11.80
CA GLU A 190 29.03 -10.81 -12.21
C GLU A 190 27.81 -10.34 -11.40
N ASN A 191 26.74 -9.96 -12.09
CA ASN A 191 25.48 -9.58 -11.47
C ASN A 191 24.25 -9.95 -12.31
N HIS A 192 24.26 -11.15 -12.90
CA HIS A 192 23.11 -11.64 -13.66
C HIS A 192 21.93 -12.00 -12.76
N ILE A 193 20.75 -12.05 -13.36
CA ILE A 193 19.51 -12.52 -12.72
C ILE A 193 19.31 -13.97 -13.17
N TYR A 194 19.46 -14.92 -12.26
CA TYR A 194 19.22 -16.32 -12.50
C TYR A 194 17.74 -16.63 -12.29
N LEU A 195 17.07 -17.04 -13.36
CA LEU A 195 15.70 -17.53 -13.33
C LEU A 195 15.74 -19.05 -13.36
N HIS A 196 15.50 -19.67 -12.20
CA HIS A 196 15.37 -21.12 -12.09
C HIS A 196 13.92 -21.54 -12.28
N TYR A 197 13.64 -22.38 -13.28
CA TYR A 197 12.32 -22.98 -13.47
C TYR A 197 12.42 -24.48 -13.20
N THR A 198 11.57 -24.98 -12.30
CA THR A 198 11.63 -26.37 -11.84
C THR A 198 10.98 -27.38 -12.77
N ASP A 199 10.08 -26.92 -13.64
CA ASP A 199 9.37 -27.76 -14.61
C ASP A 199 9.41 -27.10 -15.99
N TRP A 200 10.04 -27.81 -16.95
CA TRP A 200 10.17 -27.34 -18.33
C TRP A 200 8.83 -27.14 -19.04
N ASN A 201 7.89 -28.08 -18.88
CA ASN A 201 6.60 -28.02 -19.53
C ASN A 201 5.76 -26.91 -18.95
N GLN A 202 5.80 -26.72 -17.63
CA GLN A 202 5.14 -25.61 -16.96
C GLN A 202 5.69 -24.27 -17.47
N PHE A 203 7.02 -24.11 -17.51
CA PHE A 203 7.65 -22.91 -18.07
C PHE A 203 7.15 -22.60 -19.48
N CYS A 204 7.17 -23.60 -20.37
CA CYS A 204 6.63 -23.45 -21.72
C CYS A 204 5.14 -23.08 -21.73
N GLY A 205 4.36 -23.66 -20.82
CA GLY A 205 2.94 -23.39 -20.64
C GLY A 205 2.62 -21.93 -20.38
N TYR A 206 3.49 -21.18 -19.69
CA TYR A 206 3.32 -19.75 -19.39
C TYR A 206 3.80 -18.80 -20.49
N LEU A 207 4.64 -19.26 -21.42
CA LEU A 207 5.15 -18.44 -22.53
C LEU A 207 4.08 -17.80 -23.45
N PRO A 208 2.84 -18.32 -23.61
CA PRO A 208 1.80 -17.63 -24.36
C PRO A 208 1.31 -16.32 -23.71
N CYS A 209 1.52 -16.16 -22.40
CA CYS A 209 1.01 -15.03 -21.62
C CYS A 209 2.09 -14.02 -21.20
N LEU A 210 3.37 -14.41 -21.22
CA LEU A 210 4.50 -13.54 -20.85
C LEU A 210 5.14 -12.89 -22.07
N ASP A 211 5.83 -11.74 -21.92
CA ASP A 211 6.67 -11.13 -22.96
C ASP A 211 8.13 -11.04 -22.51
N PHE A 212 8.92 -12.08 -22.86
CA PHE A 212 10.35 -12.12 -22.56
C PHE A 212 11.17 -11.30 -23.55
N ALA A 213 10.71 -11.10 -24.78
CA ALA A 213 11.52 -10.49 -25.83
C ALA A 213 12.10 -9.09 -25.46
N PRO A 214 11.37 -8.20 -24.76
CA PRO A 214 11.93 -6.97 -24.22
C PRO A 214 13.00 -7.19 -23.15
N LEU A 215 12.78 -8.14 -22.23
CA LEU A 215 13.65 -8.44 -21.09
C LEU A 215 15.02 -8.98 -21.52
N LEU A 216 15.07 -9.73 -22.63
CA LEU A 216 16.31 -10.32 -23.13
C LEU A 216 17.29 -9.30 -23.73
N LYS A 217 16.84 -8.08 -24.06
CA LYS A 217 17.67 -7.06 -24.77
C LYS A 217 18.93 -6.67 -23.99
N GLU A 218 18.82 -6.58 -22.68
CA GLU A 218 19.92 -6.14 -21.82
C GLU A 218 20.89 -7.26 -21.46
N LYS A 219 20.60 -8.51 -21.86
CA LYS A 219 21.42 -9.69 -21.57
C LYS A 219 21.65 -9.94 -20.06
N LYS A 220 20.69 -9.58 -19.21
CA LYS A 220 20.80 -9.72 -17.75
C LYS A 220 20.33 -11.06 -17.22
N LEU A 221 19.38 -11.70 -17.90
CA LEU A 221 18.77 -12.94 -17.45
C LEU A 221 19.66 -14.14 -17.78
N VAL A 222 19.70 -15.12 -16.89
CA VAL A 222 20.26 -16.45 -17.11
C VAL A 222 19.18 -17.45 -16.75
N PHE A 223 18.84 -18.35 -17.67
CA PHE A 223 17.81 -19.36 -17.43
C PHE A 223 18.47 -20.67 -17.01
N LEU A 224 18.05 -21.19 -15.87
CA LEU A 224 18.44 -22.51 -15.38
C LEU A 224 17.19 -23.36 -15.30
N LEU A 225 17.05 -24.37 -16.15
CA LEU A 225 15.86 -25.22 -16.19
C LEU A 225 16.13 -26.56 -15.51
N GLU A 226 15.25 -26.95 -14.60
CA GLU A 226 15.28 -28.21 -13.86
C GLU A 226 16.63 -28.37 -13.10
N GLU A 227 17.40 -29.39 -13.43
CA GLU A 227 18.69 -29.70 -12.80
C GLU A 227 19.80 -28.69 -13.12
N GLU A 228 19.59 -27.78 -14.09
CA GLU A 228 20.59 -26.77 -14.45
C GLU A 228 20.90 -25.79 -13.31
N ILE A 229 20.07 -25.74 -12.25
CA ILE A 229 20.36 -24.98 -11.03
C ILE A 229 21.72 -25.30 -10.41
N SER A 230 22.24 -26.51 -10.60
CA SER A 230 23.57 -26.90 -10.12
C SER A 230 24.72 -26.06 -10.70
N GLN A 231 24.45 -25.26 -11.74
CA GLN A 231 25.40 -24.36 -12.37
C GLN A 231 25.44 -22.97 -11.72
N TYR A 232 24.58 -22.69 -10.74
CA TYR A 232 24.53 -21.39 -10.06
C TYR A 232 25.61 -21.25 -8.97
N PRO A 233 26.31 -20.10 -8.88
CA PRO A 233 26.45 -19.09 -9.94
C PRO A 233 27.43 -19.57 -11.02
N ILE A 234 27.21 -19.17 -12.27
CA ILE A 234 28.10 -19.53 -13.38
C ILE A 234 29.38 -18.68 -13.31
N ASP A 235 30.55 -19.28 -13.47
CA ASP A 235 31.77 -18.53 -13.75
C ASP A 235 31.74 -18.02 -15.20
N PHE A 236 31.37 -16.75 -15.38
CA PHE A 236 31.29 -16.12 -16.70
C PHE A 236 32.64 -15.93 -17.38
N LYS A 237 33.72 -15.81 -16.60
CA LYS A 237 35.07 -15.66 -17.13
C LYS A 237 35.55 -17.00 -17.70
N GLU A 238 35.35 -18.08 -16.96
CA GLU A 238 35.70 -19.43 -17.42
C GLU A 238 34.82 -19.87 -18.59
N ARG A 239 33.49 -19.75 -18.46
CA ARG A 239 32.54 -20.31 -19.44
C ARG A 239 32.42 -19.48 -20.72
N PHE A 240 32.40 -18.16 -20.60
CA PHE A 240 32.12 -17.26 -21.72
C PHE A 240 33.30 -16.35 -22.08
N GLY A 241 34.40 -16.41 -21.33
CA GLY A 241 35.55 -15.51 -21.53
C GLY A 241 35.27 -14.05 -21.15
N ILE A 242 34.22 -13.79 -20.36
CA ILE A 242 33.79 -12.45 -19.98
C ILE A 242 34.25 -12.17 -18.55
N ASP A 243 35.27 -11.33 -18.40
CA ASP A 243 35.73 -10.85 -17.11
C ASP A 243 35.04 -9.52 -16.77
N TYR A 244 34.07 -9.54 -15.85
CA TYR A 244 33.37 -8.31 -15.47
C TYR A 244 34.19 -7.38 -14.57
N SER A 245 35.27 -7.86 -13.93
CA SER A 245 36.10 -7.01 -13.05
C SER A 245 36.93 -5.97 -13.81
N GLN A 246 36.98 -6.07 -15.15
CA GLN A 246 37.64 -5.07 -15.99
C GLN A 246 36.82 -3.80 -16.19
N TYR A 247 35.52 -3.81 -15.91
CA TYR A 247 34.64 -2.66 -16.12
C TYR A 247 34.67 -1.72 -14.91
N PRO A 248 34.73 -0.40 -15.12
CA PRO A 248 34.68 0.56 -14.03
C PRO A 248 33.28 0.62 -13.42
N VAL A 249 33.23 0.73 -12.10
CA VAL A 249 31.98 0.93 -11.36
C VAL A 249 31.31 2.23 -11.80
N LYS A 250 30.05 2.13 -12.23
CA LYS A 250 29.21 3.24 -12.67
C LYS A 250 28.40 3.78 -11.48
N PRO A 251 28.27 5.11 -11.31
CA PRO A 251 27.31 5.69 -10.37
C PRO A 251 25.86 5.25 -10.63
N ILE A 252 25.02 5.31 -9.60
CA ILE A 252 23.58 5.02 -9.70
C ILE A 252 22.89 6.03 -10.62
N GLY A 253 22.31 5.60 -11.72
CA GLY A 253 21.58 6.50 -12.61
C GLY A 253 20.23 6.98 -12.06
N VAL A 254 19.83 8.21 -12.39
CA VAL A 254 18.52 8.80 -12.06
C VAL A 254 17.35 7.89 -12.50
N ARG A 255 17.44 7.29 -13.69
CA ARG A 255 16.40 6.37 -14.20
C ARG A 255 16.63 4.90 -13.84
N GLU A 256 17.68 4.58 -13.09
CA GLU A 256 17.84 3.25 -12.46
C GLU A 256 16.93 3.12 -11.22
N VAL A 257 16.56 4.25 -10.57
CA VAL A 257 15.67 4.26 -9.40
C VAL A 257 14.20 4.14 -9.85
N ASN A 258 13.69 2.90 -9.83
CA ASN A 258 12.33 2.57 -10.28
C ASN A 258 11.36 2.23 -9.14
N ARG A 259 11.89 2.02 -7.92
CA ARG A 259 11.14 1.64 -6.72
C ARG A 259 10.90 2.84 -5.82
N LEU A 260 9.66 2.94 -5.35
CA LEU A 260 9.24 3.82 -4.27
C LEU A 260 8.79 2.96 -3.08
N ILE A 261 9.39 3.18 -1.93
CA ILE A 261 8.85 2.74 -0.65
C ILE A 261 8.15 3.95 -0.04
N TRP A 262 6.82 3.94 -0.09
CA TRP A 262 6.01 4.97 0.51
C TRP A 262 5.73 4.63 1.97
N HIS A 263 6.44 5.33 2.85
CA HIS A 263 6.16 5.32 4.27
C HIS A 263 5.03 6.33 4.53
N THR A 264 3.83 5.84 4.84
CA THR A 264 2.65 6.70 4.97
C THR A 264 2.64 7.48 6.30
N GLN A 265 1.88 8.57 6.33
CA GLN A 265 1.52 9.26 7.56
C GLN A 265 0.06 8.92 7.89
N LEU A 266 -0.15 8.16 8.99
CA LEU A 266 -1.51 7.84 9.45
C LEU A 266 -2.11 9.06 10.17
N SER A 267 -1.54 9.41 11.31
CA SER A 267 -1.81 10.61 12.13
C SER A 267 -0.58 10.89 12.99
N ALA A 268 -0.57 11.99 13.76
CA ALA A 268 0.54 12.28 14.67
C ALA A 268 0.75 11.17 15.72
N HIS A 269 2.01 10.96 16.12
CA HIS A 269 2.42 10.02 17.18
C HIS A 269 2.08 8.53 16.94
N ASN A 270 2.20 8.04 15.70
CA ASN A 270 2.09 6.61 15.37
C ASN A 270 3.46 5.92 15.14
N GLY A 271 4.55 6.58 15.51
CA GLY A 271 5.91 6.03 15.35
C GLY A 271 6.57 6.30 14.00
N GLY A 272 6.01 7.18 13.15
CA GLY A 272 6.60 7.50 11.85
C GLY A 272 8.09 7.85 11.91
N ASP A 273 8.47 8.80 12.78
CA ASP A 273 9.88 9.18 12.91
C ASP A 273 10.78 8.00 13.32
N PHE A 274 10.33 7.15 14.24
CA PHE A 274 11.05 5.92 14.62
C PHE A 274 11.29 5.01 13.41
N PHE A 275 10.30 4.78 12.55
CA PHE A 275 10.53 3.98 11.33
C PHE A 275 11.47 4.68 10.34
N ASN A 276 11.41 6.01 10.18
CA ASN A 276 12.40 6.73 9.36
C ASN A 276 13.81 6.53 9.89
N GLU A 277 13.99 6.60 11.21
CA GLU A 277 15.29 6.46 11.87
C GLU A 277 15.88 5.06 11.69
N ILE A 278 15.05 4.01 11.67
CA ILE A 278 15.51 2.62 11.42
C ILE A 278 16.03 2.44 9.99
N PHE A 279 15.42 3.12 9.02
CA PHE A 279 15.79 2.97 7.61
C PHE A 279 16.85 3.95 7.14
N TYR A 280 17.16 4.98 7.92
CA TYR A 280 17.95 6.14 7.49
C TYR A 280 19.29 5.78 6.84
N ASP A 281 20.10 4.93 7.50
CA ASP A 281 21.40 4.48 6.98
C ASP A 281 21.33 3.16 6.19
N HIS A 282 20.15 2.74 5.72
CA HIS A 282 20.04 1.48 5.00
C HIS A 282 20.79 1.52 3.66
N PRO A 283 21.72 0.58 3.37
CA PRO A 283 22.66 0.69 2.25
C PRO A 283 22.01 0.61 0.86
N ASN A 284 20.76 0.15 0.78
CA ASN A 284 20.00 0.05 -0.47
C ASN A 284 18.78 1.00 -0.54
N LEU A 285 18.71 2.02 0.31
CA LEU A 285 17.63 3.00 0.29
C LEU A 285 18.17 4.42 0.10
N LEU A 286 17.47 5.22 -0.71
CA LEU A 286 17.61 6.67 -0.72
C LEU A 286 16.60 7.23 0.28
N VAL A 287 17.05 7.45 1.52
CA VAL A 287 16.19 7.95 2.61
C VAL A 287 16.41 9.43 2.83
N TYR A 288 15.32 10.16 3.03
CA TYR A 288 15.36 11.52 3.57
C TYR A 288 14.50 11.58 4.83
N GLU A 289 14.86 12.45 5.76
CA GLU A 289 14.00 12.74 6.91
C GLU A 289 12.63 13.27 6.45
N SER A 290 11.62 13.18 7.31
CA SER A 290 10.27 13.70 7.07
C SER A 290 10.31 15.10 6.43
N ILE A 291 9.78 15.23 5.22
CA ILE A 291 9.75 16.50 4.48
C ILE A 291 8.31 16.92 4.21
N ILE A 292 8.00 18.19 4.49
CA ILE A 292 6.69 18.76 4.20
C ILE A 292 6.42 18.68 2.70
N PHE A 293 5.31 18.06 2.31
CA PHE A 293 5.02 17.76 0.91
C PHE A 293 4.96 19.01 0.02
N ASP A 294 4.41 20.12 0.52
CA ASP A 294 4.42 21.42 -0.16
C ASP A 294 5.83 21.95 -0.40
N SER A 295 6.72 21.82 0.59
CA SER A 295 8.12 22.22 0.44
C SER A 295 8.81 21.39 -0.63
N LEU A 296 8.57 20.07 -0.64
CA LEU A 296 9.14 19.19 -1.65
C LEU A 296 8.68 19.57 -3.06
N LYS A 297 7.40 19.85 -3.26
CA LYS A 297 6.88 20.28 -4.58
C LYS A 297 7.58 21.54 -5.07
N GLU A 298 7.78 22.53 -4.20
CA GLU A 298 8.51 23.75 -4.57
C GLU A 298 10.01 23.49 -4.82
N GLN A 299 10.65 22.59 -4.07
CA GLN A 299 12.04 22.17 -4.34
C GLN A 299 12.18 21.49 -5.70
N ILE A 300 11.28 20.56 -6.05
CA ILE A 300 11.27 19.89 -7.37
C ILE A 300 11.05 20.91 -8.49
N LYS A 301 10.10 21.83 -8.29
CA LYS A 301 9.80 22.89 -9.26
C LYS A 301 10.98 23.84 -9.48
N SER A 302 11.65 24.27 -8.42
CA SER A 302 12.87 25.09 -8.51
C SER A 302 14.00 24.31 -9.19
N CYS A 303 14.23 23.06 -8.80
CA CYS A 303 15.22 22.19 -9.46
C CYS A 303 14.95 22.08 -10.97
N ARG A 304 13.69 21.85 -11.36
CA ARG A 304 13.28 21.78 -12.77
C ARG A 304 13.55 23.08 -13.55
N GLN A 305 13.39 24.23 -12.92
CA GLN A 305 13.60 25.53 -13.58
C GLN A 305 15.09 25.81 -13.77
N ASP A 306 15.92 25.48 -12.78
CA ASP A 306 17.28 26.01 -12.68
C ASP A 306 18.38 24.96 -12.88
N TRP A 307 18.08 23.66 -13.02
CA TRP A 307 19.11 22.60 -13.10
C TRP A 307 20.15 22.77 -14.22
N LYS A 308 19.84 23.53 -15.28
CA LYS A 308 20.78 23.82 -16.38
C LYS A 308 21.81 24.90 -16.03
N THR A 309 21.49 25.76 -15.08
CA THR A 309 22.28 26.94 -14.70
C THR A 309 22.87 26.83 -13.29
N VAL A 310 22.39 25.87 -12.47
CA VAL A 310 22.82 25.66 -11.09
C VAL A 310 24.10 24.81 -11.01
N ASN A 311 25.14 25.37 -10.40
CA ASN A 311 26.43 24.71 -10.13
C ASN A 311 26.41 23.74 -8.93
N ASN A 312 25.29 23.61 -8.22
CA ASN A 312 25.16 22.79 -7.02
C ASN A 312 24.68 21.34 -7.28
N ILE A 313 24.51 20.95 -8.55
CA ILE A 313 24.21 19.56 -8.92
C ILE A 313 25.52 18.85 -9.25
N ASN A 314 25.72 17.67 -8.67
CA ASN A 314 26.85 16.81 -8.95
C ASN A 314 27.03 16.61 -10.47
N PRO A 315 28.24 16.78 -11.04
CA PRO A 315 28.45 16.81 -12.49
C PRO A 315 27.94 15.58 -13.24
N TRP A 316 27.97 14.41 -12.61
CA TRP A 316 27.50 13.17 -13.21
C TRP A 316 25.95 13.14 -13.30
N ILE A 317 25.24 13.64 -12.28
CA ILE A 317 23.77 13.78 -12.28
C ILE A 317 23.35 14.77 -13.35
N TRP A 318 24.01 15.92 -13.42
CA TRP A 318 23.76 16.93 -14.44
C TRP A 318 23.92 16.37 -15.87
N LYS A 319 24.98 15.58 -16.10
CA LYS A 319 25.25 14.93 -17.38
C LYS A 319 24.16 13.92 -17.74
N GLU A 320 23.61 13.20 -16.77
CA GLU A 320 22.52 12.25 -17.01
C GLU A 320 21.21 12.96 -17.31
N LEU A 321 20.81 13.95 -16.49
CA LEU A 321 19.62 14.77 -16.74
C LEU A 321 19.68 15.46 -18.12
N SER A 322 20.86 15.91 -18.55
CA SER A 322 21.09 16.50 -19.88
C SER A 322 20.84 15.55 -21.05
N ARG A 323 20.93 14.24 -20.83
CA ARG A 323 20.70 13.20 -21.85
C ARG A 323 19.28 12.68 -21.85
N ILE A 324 18.52 12.94 -20.79
CA ILE A 324 17.13 12.55 -20.66
C ILE A 324 16.27 13.51 -21.50
N PRO A 325 15.54 13.02 -22.52
CA PRO A 325 14.55 13.83 -23.21
C PRO A 325 13.42 14.16 -22.24
N ASN A 326 13.17 15.45 -22.01
CA ASN A 326 12.13 15.98 -21.13
C ASN A 326 12.11 15.32 -19.73
N PRO A 327 13.05 15.66 -18.84
CA PRO A 327 13.07 15.13 -17.47
C PRO A 327 11.75 15.40 -16.74
N THR A 328 11.30 14.40 -16.00
CA THR A 328 10.02 14.36 -15.28
C THR A 328 10.15 14.81 -13.81
N ASP A 329 9.04 14.99 -13.09
CA ASP A 329 9.07 15.26 -11.64
C ASP A 329 9.78 14.16 -10.86
N LYS A 330 9.58 12.89 -11.24
CA LYS A 330 10.34 11.76 -10.68
C LYS A 330 11.85 11.91 -10.92
N ASP A 331 12.25 12.25 -12.15
CA ASP A 331 13.68 12.41 -12.47
C ASP A 331 14.33 13.49 -11.58
N PHE A 332 13.64 14.61 -11.34
CA PHE A 332 14.13 15.68 -10.44
C PHE A 332 14.09 15.29 -8.96
N LEU A 333 13.05 14.59 -8.50
CA LEU A 333 13.00 14.06 -7.13
C LEU A 333 14.20 13.15 -6.85
N VAL A 334 14.43 12.16 -7.72
CA VAL A 334 15.55 11.22 -7.56
C VAL A 334 16.88 11.96 -7.63
N ALA A 335 17.03 12.93 -8.54
CA ALA A 335 18.23 13.75 -8.61
C ALA A 335 18.49 14.55 -7.33
N LEU A 336 17.45 15.11 -6.68
CA LEU A 336 17.59 15.80 -5.40
C LEU A 336 18.13 14.88 -4.30
N PHE A 337 17.62 13.65 -4.22
CA PHE A 337 18.05 12.65 -3.25
C PHE A 337 19.50 12.20 -3.51
N LEU A 338 19.83 11.85 -4.76
CA LEU A 338 21.18 11.45 -5.15
C LEU A 338 22.21 12.56 -4.94
N ASN A 339 21.81 13.83 -5.10
CA ASN A 339 22.68 14.97 -4.92
C ASN A 339 22.98 15.32 -3.46
N SER A 340 22.21 14.78 -2.51
CA SER A 340 22.42 15.05 -1.09
C SER A 340 23.45 14.09 -0.51
N ASP A 341 24.61 14.60 -0.13
CA ASP A 341 25.64 13.78 0.53
C ASP A 341 25.11 13.11 1.81
N ALA A 342 24.13 13.69 2.51
CA ALA A 342 23.53 13.05 3.68
C ALA A 342 22.72 11.77 3.33
N VAL A 343 22.25 11.66 2.09
CA VAL A 343 21.38 10.58 1.59
C VAL A 343 22.16 9.57 0.76
N SER A 344 23.08 10.05 -0.07
CA SER A 344 23.81 9.22 -1.03
C SER A 344 25.18 8.75 -0.53
N ARG A 345 25.60 9.17 0.67
CA ARG A 345 26.91 8.97 1.32
C ARG A 345 27.55 7.60 1.05
N ASP A 346 26.86 6.53 1.42
CA ASP A 346 27.35 5.15 1.32
C ASP A 346 26.80 4.40 0.11
N MET A 347 26.15 5.09 -0.83
CA MET A 347 25.64 4.45 -2.05
C MET A 347 26.79 4.06 -2.96
N ARG A 348 27.24 2.83 -2.76
CA ARG A 348 28.29 2.24 -3.56
C ARG A 348 27.69 1.87 -4.91
N GLY A 349 28.23 2.50 -5.96
CA GLY A 349 27.90 2.17 -7.35
C GLY A 349 28.23 0.71 -7.72
N ASP A 350 28.78 -0.11 -6.82
CA ASP A 350 29.04 -1.55 -6.99
C ASP A 350 27.90 -2.43 -6.40
N SER A 351 26.85 -1.80 -5.85
CA SER A 351 25.65 -2.47 -5.35
C SER A 351 24.96 -3.23 -6.48
N ARG A 352 24.56 -4.48 -6.19
CA ARG A 352 23.89 -5.39 -7.14
C ARG A 352 22.55 -4.86 -7.63
N ILE A 353 21.86 -4.07 -6.83
CA ILE A 353 20.57 -3.49 -7.15
C ILE A 353 20.62 -1.97 -7.13
N ALA A 354 19.74 -1.35 -7.90
CA ALA A 354 19.42 0.05 -7.76
C ALA A 354 18.65 0.25 -6.44
N PRO A 355 18.93 1.34 -5.71
CA PRO A 355 18.25 1.60 -4.46
C PRO A 355 16.77 1.91 -4.69
N ALA A 356 15.96 1.67 -3.67
CA ALA A 356 14.60 2.22 -3.63
C ALA A 356 14.63 3.63 -3.06
N LEU A 357 13.79 4.51 -3.59
CA LEU A 357 13.52 5.80 -2.95
C LEU A 357 12.57 5.56 -1.79
N PHE A 358 13.02 5.81 -0.56
CA PHE A 358 12.20 5.70 0.63
C PHE A 358 11.73 7.09 1.02
N PHE A 359 10.42 7.25 1.18
CA PHE A 359 9.83 8.58 1.29
C PHE A 359 8.58 8.60 2.15
N GLN A 360 8.59 9.50 3.14
CA GLN A 360 7.40 9.91 3.89
C GLN A 360 7.04 11.36 3.56
N PRO A 361 6.00 11.61 2.73
CA PRO A 361 5.46 12.96 2.55
C PRO A 361 4.79 13.39 3.85
N HIS A 362 5.35 14.38 4.53
CA HIS A 362 4.76 14.89 5.77
C HIS A 362 3.72 15.98 5.47
N PHE A 363 2.58 15.89 6.13
CA PHE A 363 1.51 16.89 6.19
C PHE A 363 1.38 17.38 7.63
N TYR A 364 0.99 18.64 7.83
CA TYR A 364 0.75 19.15 9.18
C TYR A 364 -0.30 18.34 9.94
N ASN A 365 -1.32 17.85 9.23
CA ASN A 365 -2.27 16.85 9.72
C ASN A 365 -2.87 16.09 8.52
N VAL A 366 -3.30 14.85 8.75
CA VAL A 366 -4.05 14.04 7.79
C VAL A 366 -5.50 14.04 8.22
N CYS A 367 -6.29 14.93 7.62
CA CYS A 367 -7.69 15.12 7.99
C CYS A 367 -8.60 14.25 7.12
N CYS A 368 -9.44 13.46 7.78
CA CYS A 368 -10.47 12.66 7.13
C CYS A 368 -11.86 13.23 7.42
N ASN A 369 -12.76 13.12 6.45
CA ASN A 369 -14.16 13.50 6.59
C ASN A 369 -15.06 12.31 6.24
N ILE A 370 -16.18 12.20 6.96
CA ILE A 370 -17.21 11.20 6.72
C ILE A 370 -18.48 11.89 6.23
N ASN A 371 -18.95 11.50 5.04
CA ASN A 371 -20.20 11.98 4.47
C ASN A 371 -21.10 10.80 4.10
N LEU A 372 -22.41 10.94 4.27
CA LEU A 372 -23.35 9.92 3.81
C LEU A 372 -23.51 9.98 2.29
N ASN A 373 -23.63 8.82 1.64
CA ASN A 373 -24.05 8.76 0.24
C ASN A 373 -25.52 9.21 0.08
N LYS A 374 -25.98 9.32 -1.17
CA LYS A 374 -27.34 9.82 -1.47
C LYS A 374 -28.46 8.99 -0.81
N THR A 375 -28.27 7.69 -0.71
CA THR A 375 -29.21 6.73 -0.10
C THR A 375 -29.07 6.61 1.42
N GLN A 376 -28.06 7.26 2.01
CA GLN A 376 -27.73 7.25 3.44
C GLN A 376 -27.45 5.87 4.05
N ASP A 377 -27.10 4.90 3.20
CA ASP A 377 -26.78 3.52 3.59
C ASP A 377 -25.26 3.25 3.61
N LYS A 378 -24.44 4.21 3.16
CA LYS A 378 -22.97 4.10 3.17
C LYS A 378 -22.30 5.38 3.65
N ALA A 379 -21.13 5.21 4.28
CA ALA A 379 -20.29 6.29 4.77
C ALA A 379 -19.08 6.49 3.84
N ILE A 380 -19.05 7.61 3.13
CA ILE A 380 -17.96 8.00 2.22
C ILE A 380 -16.84 8.63 3.04
N ILE A 381 -15.67 8.00 3.03
CA ILE A 381 -14.44 8.52 3.60
C ILE A 381 -13.70 9.35 2.54
N SER A 382 -13.18 10.51 2.94
CA SER A 382 -12.35 11.35 2.07
C SER A 382 -11.25 12.07 2.85
N SER A 383 -10.11 12.29 2.20
CA SER A 383 -9.00 13.10 2.73
C SER A 383 -8.38 13.91 1.60
N ASN A 384 -8.24 15.22 1.81
CA ASN A 384 -7.63 16.11 0.82
C ASN A 384 -6.13 15.78 0.62
N GLN A 385 -5.44 15.42 1.70
CA GLN A 385 -4.02 15.05 1.67
C GLN A 385 -3.80 13.79 0.83
N TYR A 386 -4.62 12.76 1.04
CA TYR A 386 -4.55 11.56 0.21
C TYR A 386 -4.94 11.84 -1.25
N GLU A 387 -5.95 12.68 -1.51
CA GLU A 387 -6.28 13.09 -2.88
C GLU A 387 -5.11 13.80 -3.57
N GLU A 388 -4.36 14.60 -2.83
CA GLU A 388 -3.17 15.28 -3.34
C GLU A 388 -2.07 14.28 -3.72
N ILE A 389 -1.81 13.28 -2.87
CA ILE A 389 -0.86 12.19 -3.15
C ILE A 389 -1.31 11.39 -4.37
N SER A 390 -2.57 10.93 -4.40
CA SER A 390 -3.12 10.10 -5.48
C SER A 390 -3.04 10.77 -6.86
N LYS A 391 -3.13 12.10 -6.91
CA LYS A 391 -3.03 12.89 -8.16
C LYS A 391 -1.60 13.33 -8.47
N SER A 392 -0.65 13.15 -7.57
CA SER A 392 0.71 13.63 -7.72
C SER A 392 1.48 12.85 -8.78
N THR A 393 2.12 13.56 -9.71
CA THR A 393 3.03 12.97 -10.70
C THR A 393 4.26 12.35 -10.05
N ILE A 394 4.64 12.83 -8.86
CA ILE A 394 5.77 12.33 -8.08
C ILE A 394 5.59 10.83 -7.76
N PHE A 395 4.39 10.45 -7.31
CA PHE A 395 4.06 9.06 -6.97
C PHE A 395 3.77 8.23 -8.21
N ASN A 396 2.93 8.77 -9.11
CA ASN A 396 2.39 8.00 -10.24
C ASN A 396 3.44 7.57 -11.29
N GLN A 397 4.63 8.20 -11.30
CA GLN A 397 5.72 7.91 -12.24
C GLN A 397 6.69 6.80 -11.80
N PHE A 398 6.64 6.37 -10.54
CA PHE A 398 7.34 5.15 -10.11
C PHE A 398 6.58 3.95 -10.62
N LYS A 399 7.27 2.92 -11.14
CA LYS A 399 6.61 1.72 -11.65
C LYS A 399 6.26 0.75 -10.52
N TYR A 400 7.17 0.64 -9.56
CA TYR A 400 7.11 -0.26 -8.41
C TYR A 400 6.92 0.54 -7.14
N ILE A 401 5.82 0.27 -6.43
CA ILE A 401 5.45 0.98 -5.22
C ILE A 401 5.15 -0.06 -4.16
N LYS A 402 5.84 0.04 -3.02
CA LYS A 402 5.47 -0.65 -1.79
C LYS A 402 5.10 0.38 -0.75
N THR A 403 4.07 0.10 0.02
CA THR A 403 3.56 1.04 1.00
C THR A 403 3.51 0.39 2.37
N PHE A 404 3.95 1.10 3.40
CA PHE A 404 3.68 0.65 4.76
C PHE A 404 3.16 1.77 5.65
N THR A 405 2.37 1.38 6.64
CA THR A 405 1.70 2.29 7.57
C THR A 405 2.03 1.90 9.00
N PRO A 406 2.85 2.70 9.71
CA PRO A 406 2.98 2.57 11.15
C PRO A 406 1.68 2.90 11.87
N MET A 407 1.35 2.10 12.87
CA MET A 407 0.22 2.32 13.74
C MET A 407 0.63 2.06 15.18
N ARG A 408 0.20 2.94 16.08
CA ARG A 408 0.31 2.76 17.54
C ARG A 408 -1.09 2.53 18.11
N ARG A 409 -1.21 1.92 19.30
CA ARG A 409 -2.47 1.88 20.05
C ARG A 409 -3.13 3.26 20.02
N ILE A 410 -4.39 3.30 19.58
CA ILE A 410 -5.02 4.55 19.17
C ILE A 410 -5.21 5.49 20.36
N THR A 411 -5.62 4.97 21.52
CA THR A 411 -5.81 5.75 22.75
C THR A 411 -4.49 6.35 23.24
N THR A 412 -3.40 5.59 23.20
CA THR A 412 -2.05 6.08 23.54
C THR A 412 -1.56 7.15 22.56
N SER A 413 -1.74 6.93 21.26
CA SER A 413 -1.37 7.90 20.23
C SER A 413 -2.20 9.19 20.31
N TYR A 414 -3.46 9.07 20.70
CA TYR A 414 -4.37 10.20 20.94
C TYR A 414 -3.88 11.06 22.12
N GLY A 415 -3.62 10.47 23.30
CA GLY A 415 -3.08 11.21 24.44
C GLY A 415 -1.74 11.88 24.14
N ALA A 416 -0.84 11.19 23.43
CA ALA A 416 0.43 11.76 22.96
C ALA A 416 0.22 12.99 22.04
N THR A 417 -0.82 12.96 21.19
CA THR A 417 -1.17 14.08 20.30
C THR A 417 -1.63 15.30 21.08
N VAL A 418 -2.48 15.12 22.10
CA VAL A 418 -2.96 16.24 22.94
C VAL A 418 -1.78 16.89 23.68
N ARG A 419 -0.90 16.08 24.28
CA ARG A 419 0.35 16.57 24.91
C ARG A 419 1.20 17.38 23.93
N PHE A 420 1.39 16.88 22.71
CA PHE A 420 2.21 17.56 21.70
C PHE A 420 1.59 18.88 21.24
N MET A 421 0.27 18.91 21.02
CA MET A 421 -0.44 20.14 20.70
C MET A 421 -0.26 21.18 21.82
N LEU A 422 -0.39 20.78 23.09
CA LEU A 422 -0.17 21.67 24.23
C LEU A 422 1.26 22.22 24.28
N LYS A 423 2.29 21.38 24.11
CA LYS A 423 3.69 21.84 24.02
C LYS A 423 3.85 22.88 22.91
N GLY A 424 3.26 22.62 21.74
CA GLY A 424 3.28 23.55 20.62
C GLY A 424 2.58 24.89 20.90
N VAL A 425 1.53 24.90 21.73
CA VAL A 425 0.89 26.13 22.22
C VAL A 425 1.82 26.86 23.20
N GLN A 426 2.44 26.15 24.13
CA GLN A 426 3.37 26.75 25.12
C GLN A 426 4.60 27.38 24.46
N GLU A 427 5.15 26.74 23.42
CA GLU A 427 6.29 27.27 22.66
C GLU A 427 5.94 28.48 21.79
N LYS A 428 4.69 28.56 21.31
CA LYS A 428 4.19 29.65 20.43
C LYS A 428 2.92 30.25 21.00
N GLU A 429 3.02 30.71 22.24
CA GLU A 429 1.88 31.14 23.03
C GLU A 429 1.20 32.37 22.39
N GLY A 430 -0.07 32.23 22.02
CA GLY A 430 -0.84 33.27 21.31
C GLY A 430 -0.93 33.09 19.79
N GLU A 431 -0.27 32.07 19.23
CA GLU A 431 -0.34 31.76 17.79
C GLU A 431 -1.10 30.46 17.49
N LYS A 432 -1.11 29.52 18.43
CA LYS A 432 -1.71 28.19 18.28
C LYS A 432 -2.76 27.94 19.36
N VAL A 433 -3.68 27.02 19.05
CA VAL A 433 -4.73 26.54 19.94
C VAL A 433 -4.84 25.02 19.82
N ILE A 434 -5.36 24.36 20.84
CA ILE A 434 -5.67 22.93 20.77
C ILE A 434 -6.97 22.74 19.99
N SER A 435 -6.93 21.88 18.98
CA SER A 435 -8.12 21.47 18.21
C SER A 435 -8.79 20.26 18.86
N ASP A 436 -9.96 19.89 18.34
CA ASP A 436 -10.68 18.69 18.79
C ASP A 436 -10.02 17.39 18.29
N ALA A 437 -8.89 17.04 18.92
CA ALA A 437 -8.08 15.87 18.59
C ALA A 437 -8.86 14.56 18.65
N PHE A 438 -9.93 14.49 19.47
CA PHE A 438 -10.79 13.31 19.54
C PHE A 438 -11.50 13.08 18.20
N THR A 439 -12.18 14.10 17.67
CA THR A 439 -12.88 13.96 16.39
C THR A 439 -11.91 13.73 15.24
N GLU A 440 -10.76 14.40 15.24
CA GLU A 440 -9.71 14.16 14.24
C GLU A 440 -9.26 12.70 14.24
N ARG A 441 -9.02 12.12 15.43
CA ARG A 441 -8.62 10.72 15.57
C ARG A 441 -9.73 9.76 15.17
N LEU A 442 -10.95 10.04 15.64
CA LEU A 442 -12.12 9.23 15.38
C LEU A 442 -12.47 9.15 13.89
N LEU A 443 -12.27 10.23 13.14
CA LEU A 443 -12.57 10.27 11.71
C LEU A 443 -11.44 9.69 10.84
N ASN A 444 -10.21 9.62 11.35
CA ASN A 444 -9.09 9.09 10.60
C ASN A 444 -9.30 7.59 10.33
N ARG A 445 -9.39 7.23 9.05
CA ARG A 445 -9.62 5.87 8.54
C ARG A 445 -8.53 5.47 7.55
N SER A 446 -7.37 6.10 7.59
CA SER A 446 -6.28 5.89 6.63
C SER A 446 -5.61 4.52 6.73
N PHE A 447 -6.02 3.67 7.68
CA PHE A 447 -5.70 2.24 7.76
C PHE A 447 -6.67 1.37 6.92
N MET A 448 -7.70 1.97 6.32
CA MET A 448 -8.61 1.32 5.38
C MET A 448 -8.29 1.75 3.95
N MET A 449 -8.15 0.77 3.06
CA MET A 449 -7.71 0.96 1.69
C MET A 449 -8.71 0.46 0.66
N ASP A 450 -8.70 1.13 -0.49
CA ASP A 450 -9.24 0.59 -1.72
C ASP A 450 -8.24 -0.43 -2.30
N LYS A 451 -8.67 -1.69 -2.44
CA LYS A 451 -7.83 -2.78 -2.97
C LYS A 451 -7.40 -2.59 -4.43
N TRP A 452 -8.05 -1.66 -5.14
CA TRP A 452 -7.75 -1.30 -6.52
C TRP A 452 -6.90 -0.04 -6.62
N ASP A 453 -6.68 0.68 -5.53
CA ASP A 453 -5.74 1.78 -5.53
C ASP A 453 -4.32 1.22 -5.66
N ARG A 454 -3.69 1.58 -6.77
CA ARG A 454 -2.30 1.24 -7.08
C ARG A 454 -1.33 1.62 -5.95
N LEU A 455 -1.55 2.72 -5.23
CA LEU A 455 -0.65 3.15 -4.16
C LEU A 455 -0.72 2.25 -2.91
N TYR A 456 -1.79 1.47 -2.77
CA TYR A 456 -1.99 0.55 -1.65
C TYR A 456 -2.16 -0.90 -2.08
N ARG A 457 -2.05 -1.20 -3.38
CA ARG A 457 -2.19 -2.55 -3.93
C ARG A 457 -1.19 -3.52 -3.31
N ASP A 458 0.03 -3.06 -3.05
CA ASP A 458 1.09 -3.78 -2.34
C ASP A 458 1.44 -3.01 -1.04
N SER A 459 0.57 -3.15 -0.03
CA SER A 459 0.69 -2.41 1.24
C SER A 459 0.55 -3.28 2.50
N VAL A 460 1.20 -2.85 3.59
CA VAL A 460 1.15 -3.50 4.90
C VAL A 460 1.11 -2.51 6.07
N LEU A 461 0.39 -2.85 7.14
CA LEU A 461 0.36 -2.09 8.38
C LEU A 461 1.31 -2.72 9.40
N VAL A 462 2.14 -1.91 10.05
CA VAL A 462 3.11 -2.35 11.06
C VAL A 462 2.80 -1.69 12.40
N ARG A 463 2.77 -2.47 13.48
CA ARG A 463 2.53 -1.93 14.82
C ARG A 463 3.81 -1.35 15.38
N PHE A 464 3.70 -0.17 15.98
CA PHE A 464 4.81 0.52 16.65
C PHE A 464 5.31 -0.30 17.85
N GLU A 465 4.38 -0.90 18.59
CA GLU A 465 4.64 -1.73 19.75
C GLU A 465 5.46 -2.97 19.38
N ASP A 466 5.15 -3.60 18.24
CA ASP A 466 5.93 -4.74 17.73
C ASP A 466 7.36 -4.31 17.35
N GLY A 467 7.52 -3.14 16.73
CA GLY A 467 8.83 -2.59 16.37
C GLY A 467 9.71 -2.26 17.58
N LYS A 468 9.11 -1.87 18.71
CA LYS A 468 9.81 -1.57 19.95
C LYS A 468 10.09 -2.80 20.82
N LEU A 469 9.13 -3.73 20.93
CA LEU A 469 9.26 -4.91 21.81
C LEU A 469 9.99 -6.08 21.15
N ASN A 470 9.79 -6.26 19.84
CA ASN A 470 10.30 -7.38 19.05
C ASN A 470 11.02 -6.88 17.79
N PRO A 471 12.06 -6.04 17.92
CA PRO A 471 12.65 -5.33 16.80
C PRO A 471 13.18 -6.29 15.73
N LYS A 472 13.87 -7.36 16.11
CA LYS A 472 14.41 -8.34 15.16
C LYS A 472 13.29 -8.99 14.33
N ALA A 473 12.21 -9.44 14.97
CA ALA A 473 11.08 -10.05 14.27
C ALA A 473 10.41 -9.05 13.33
N THR A 474 10.13 -7.83 13.82
CA THR A 474 9.44 -6.78 13.07
C THR A 474 10.23 -6.32 11.86
N PHE A 475 11.52 -6.01 12.04
CA PHE A 475 12.33 -5.43 10.98
C PHE A 475 12.84 -6.48 9.99
N THR A 476 12.93 -7.76 10.39
CA THR A 476 13.13 -8.86 9.42
C THR A 476 11.90 -9.03 8.52
N ALA A 477 10.70 -9.08 9.10
CA ALA A 477 9.46 -9.22 8.33
C ALA A 477 9.18 -8.00 7.45
N LEU A 478 9.47 -6.79 7.94
CA LEU A 478 9.30 -5.57 7.15
C LEU A 478 10.33 -5.48 6.02
N ALA A 479 11.59 -5.89 6.23
CA ALA A 479 12.60 -5.95 5.18
C ALA A 479 12.20 -6.93 4.07
N GLU A 480 11.66 -8.10 4.45
CA GLU A 480 11.08 -9.08 3.52
C GLU A 480 9.94 -8.48 2.70
N PHE A 481 8.96 -7.84 3.36
CA PHE A 481 7.86 -7.18 2.67
C PHE A 481 8.36 -6.11 1.71
N LEU A 482 9.31 -5.26 2.14
CA LEU A 482 9.88 -4.17 1.34
C LEU A 482 10.83 -4.63 0.24
N ASP A 483 11.16 -5.92 0.22
CA ASP A 483 12.14 -6.54 -0.67
C ASP A 483 13.50 -5.80 -0.66
N ILE A 484 14.05 -5.68 0.56
CA ILE A 484 15.38 -5.16 0.86
C ILE A 484 16.09 -6.09 1.86
N PRO A 485 17.42 -6.21 1.85
CA PRO A 485 18.13 -7.04 2.82
C PRO A 485 17.85 -6.57 4.26
N TYR A 486 17.73 -7.49 5.21
CA TYR A 486 17.82 -7.14 6.61
C TYR A 486 19.30 -6.97 6.99
N THR A 487 19.70 -5.76 7.38
CA THR A 487 21.11 -5.40 7.66
C THR A 487 21.32 -4.95 9.10
N GLU A 488 22.59 -4.86 9.51
CA GLU A 488 22.98 -4.31 10.82
C GLU A 488 22.43 -2.89 11.04
N SER A 489 22.32 -2.07 9.98
CA SER A 489 21.76 -0.72 10.09
C SER A 489 20.29 -0.67 10.54
N MET A 490 19.57 -1.80 10.48
CA MET A 490 18.19 -1.90 10.99
C MET A 490 18.14 -2.32 12.47
N THR A 491 19.28 -2.40 13.15
CA THR A 491 19.40 -2.78 14.58
C THR A 491 19.62 -1.58 15.51
N TYR A 492 19.66 -0.37 14.95
CA TYR A 492 19.75 0.89 15.68
C TYR A 492 18.95 1.98 14.95
N CYS A 493 18.62 3.07 15.64
CA CYS A 493 18.08 4.26 15.01
C CYS A 493 19.23 5.17 14.57
N SER A 494 19.09 5.82 13.42
CA SER A 494 20.01 6.86 12.98
C SER A 494 19.30 8.00 12.25
N GLY A 495 20.00 9.11 12.08
CA GLY A 495 19.48 10.30 11.42
C GLY A 495 20.60 11.26 11.07
N LYS A 496 20.25 12.44 10.56
CA LYS A 496 21.23 13.45 10.13
C LYS A 496 22.18 13.89 11.26
N THR A 497 21.74 13.77 12.50
CA THR A 497 22.50 14.14 13.71
C THR A 497 23.33 13.00 14.30
N GLY A 498 23.24 11.78 13.76
CA GLY A 498 24.00 10.61 14.20
C GLY A 498 23.12 9.46 14.69
N LEU A 499 23.69 8.60 15.54
CA LEU A 499 23.00 7.44 16.12
C LEU A 499 22.03 7.85 17.23
N ASN A 500 20.89 7.17 17.27
CA ASN A 500 19.77 7.40 18.20
C ASN A 500 19.41 8.89 18.31
N PRO A 501 19.05 9.54 17.19
CA PRO A 501 18.67 10.94 17.20
C PRO A 501 17.48 11.14 18.13
N GLU A 502 17.49 12.25 18.85
CA GLU A 502 16.30 12.67 19.60
C GLU A 502 15.35 13.40 18.63
N SER A 503 14.26 12.75 18.23
CA SER A 503 13.32 13.32 17.26
C SER A 503 12.59 14.57 17.82
N LEU A 504 12.28 14.57 19.12
CA LEU A 504 11.77 15.73 19.86
C LEU A 504 12.27 15.68 21.32
N GLU A 505 12.57 16.84 21.89
CA GLU A 505 13.03 16.96 23.28
C GLU A 505 12.06 16.27 24.27
N GLY A 506 12.58 15.28 24.99
CA GLY A 506 11.86 14.47 25.99
C GLY A 506 11.20 13.20 25.45
N ASN A 507 11.50 12.81 24.21
CA ASN A 507 11.10 11.51 23.65
C ASN A 507 12.07 10.38 24.08
N ASP A 508 11.54 9.17 24.21
CA ASP A 508 12.35 7.98 24.45
C ASP A 508 13.13 7.61 23.18
N LEU A 509 14.42 7.28 23.35
CA LEU A 509 15.34 7.08 22.22
C LEU A 509 15.31 5.64 21.69
N GLY A 510 15.51 5.50 20.37
CA GLY A 510 15.78 4.21 19.74
C GLY A 510 14.69 3.17 20.00
N PHE A 511 15.07 2.02 20.56
CA PHE A 511 14.15 0.92 20.88
C PHE A 511 13.59 0.94 22.32
N ASP A 512 13.80 2.01 23.08
CA ASP A 512 13.32 2.08 24.47
C ASP A 512 11.79 1.83 24.53
N PRO A 513 11.32 0.81 25.29
CA PRO A 513 9.92 0.46 25.37
C PRO A 513 9.11 1.40 26.27
N ALA A 514 9.74 2.31 27.03
CA ALA A 514 9.04 3.26 27.90
C ALA A 514 7.93 4.03 27.15
N ALA A 515 8.17 4.36 25.88
CA ALA A 515 7.19 5.00 25.01
C ALA A 515 5.88 4.21 24.91
N ILE A 516 5.91 2.88 24.92
CA ILE A 516 4.72 2.03 24.77
C ILE A 516 3.79 2.16 25.99
N TYR A 517 4.37 2.28 27.18
CA TYR A 517 3.63 2.21 28.44
C TYR A 517 3.19 3.57 28.99
N ARG A 518 3.46 4.68 28.27
CA ARG A 518 2.95 6.00 28.65
C ARG A 518 1.43 6.05 28.50
N THR A 519 0.70 6.42 29.55
CA THR A 519 -0.77 6.49 29.54
C THR A 519 -1.28 7.87 29.11
N TYR A 520 -0.61 8.96 29.51
CA TYR A 520 -1.00 10.35 29.25
C TYR A 520 -2.30 10.76 29.97
N ASP A 521 -2.52 10.25 31.17
CA ASP A 521 -3.75 10.49 31.95
C ASP A 521 -3.93 11.96 32.36
N GLU A 522 -2.88 12.78 32.30
CA GLU A 522 -2.99 14.23 32.56
C GLU A 522 -3.58 15.02 31.38
N TYR A 523 -3.83 14.38 30.24
CA TYR A 523 -4.22 15.05 29.00
C TYR A 523 -5.55 14.59 28.42
N VAL A 524 -6.04 13.41 28.83
CA VAL A 524 -7.21 12.73 28.26
C VAL A 524 -7.91 11.90 29.35
N ASP A 525 -9.18 11.59 29.13
CA ASP A 525 -10.05 10.94 30.12
C ASP A 525 -10.47 9.53 29.69
N ASP A 526 -10.78 8.66 30.64
CA ASP A 526 -11.28 7.31 30.31
C ASP A 526 -12.53 7.35 29.41
N ALA A 527 -13.35 8.40 29.53
CA ALA A 527 -14.57 8.57 28.74
C ALA A 527 -14.27 8.79 27.24
N ASP A 528 -13.28 9.61 26.90
CA ASP A 528 -12.89 9.84 25.51
C ASP A 528 -12.23 8.61 24.89
N ARG A 529 -11.40 7.90 25.67
CA ARG A 529 -10.73 6.67 25.26
C ARG A 529 -11.71 5.52 25.06
N CYS A 530 -12.72 5.41 25.94
CA CYS A 530 -13.79 4.43 25.83
C CYS A 530 -14.58 4.61 24.51
N LEU A 531 -14.91 5.85 24.14
CA LEU A 531 -15.55 6.13 22.85
C LEU A 531 -14.64 5.81 21.66
N LEU A 532 -13.35 6.12 21.74
CA LEU A 532 -12.39 5.76 20.69
C LEU A 532 -12.32 4.23 20.51
N GLU A 533 -12.18 3.47 21.60
CA GLU A 533 -12.15 2.00 21.55
C GLU A 533 -13.44 1.43 20.96
N TYR A 534 -14.60 1.91 21.39
CA TYR A 534 -15.88 1.42 20.85
C TYR A 534 -16.02 1.68 19.35
N PHE A 535 -15.79 2.91 18.88
CA PHE A 535 -15.99 3.28 17.48
C PHE A 535 -14.87 2.82 16.53
N LEU A 536 -13.75 2.34 17.10
CA LEU A 536 -12.61 1.76 16.36
C LEU A 536 -12.41 0.28 16.72
N ARG A 537 -13.40 -0.37 17.33
CA ARG A 537 -13.28 -1.75 17.81
C ARG A 537 -12.86 -2.74 16.73
N ASP A 538 -13.34 -2.53 15.50
CA ASP A 538 -12.98 -3.30 14.31
C ASP A 538 -11.48 -3.19 14.00
N VAL A 539 -10.89 -2.01 14.22
CA VAL A 539 -9.46 -1.74 14.07
C VAL A 539 -8.65 -2.44 15.17
N TYR A 540 -9.11 -2.36 16.41
CA TYR A 540 -8.49 -3.03 17.55
C TYR A 540 -8.49 -4.54 17.35
N GLU A 541 -9.65 -5.14 17.03
CA GLU A 541 -9.79 -6.57 16.75
C GLU A 541 -8.91 -7.01 15.57
N THR A 542 -8.91 -6.26 14.47
CA THR A 542 -8.12 -6.60 13.27
C THR A 542 -6.62 -6.59 13.54
N TYR A 543 -6.13 -5.61 14.31
CA TYR A 543 -4.70 -5.44 14.58
C TYR A 543 -4.26 -6.01 15.92
N GLY A 544 -5.14 -6.75 16.59
CA GLY A 544 -4.83 -7.52 17.80
C GLY A 544 -4.54 -6.64 19.01
N TYR A 545 -5.31 -5.56 19.19
CA TYR A 545 -5.31 -4.76 20.40
C TYR A 545 -6.52 -5.09 21.31
N ASP A 546 -6.27 -5.28 22.59
CA ASP A 546 -7.26 -5.41 23.66
C ASP A 546 -7.87 -4.05 24.03
N PHE A 547 -9.09 -4.08 24.56
CA PHE A 547 -9.75 -2.89 25.10
C PHE A 547 -9.34 -2.64 26.55
N HIS A 548 -8.98 -1.40 26.87
CA HIS A 548 -8.65 -0.99 28.24
C HIS A 548 -9.79 -0.20 28.90
N TYR A 549 -10.62 0.49 28.10
CA TYR A 549 -11.62 1.45 28.58
C TYR A 549 -13.04 1.09 28.15
N TYR A 550 -13.21 0.32 27.07
CA TYR A 550 -14.50 -0.27 26.68
C TYR A 550 -14.59 -1.71 27.15
N HIS A 551 -15.65 -2.05 27.89
CA HIS A 551 -15.80 -3.35 28.55
C HIS A 551 -17.01 -4.16 28.04
N GLY A 552 -17.51 -3.81 26.85
CA GLY A 552 -18.65 -4.48 26.23
C GLY A 552 -20.01 -3.92 26.63
N GLU A 553 -20.04 -2.66 27.11
CA GLU A 553 -21.28 -1.95 27.42
C GLU A 553 -22.19 -1.86 26.19
N THR A 554 -23.51 -1.81 26.43
CA THR A 554 -24.48 -1.54 25.36
C THR A 554 -24.33 -0.08 24.93
N ALA A 555 -23.78 0.11 23.74
CA ALA A 555 -23.56 1.44 23.19
C ALA A 555 -24.80 1.90 22.40
N ASP A 556 -25.60 2.74 23.03
CA ASP A 556 -26.65 3.52 22.40
C ASP A 556 -26.32 5.04 22.47
N MET A 557 -27.22 5.87 21.95
CA MET A 557 -27.01 7.32 21.96
C MET A 557 -27.07 7.96 23.36
N GLU A 558 -27.67 7.30 24.36
CA GLU A 558 -27.67 7.81 25.74
C GLU A 558 -26.30 7.59 26.37
N TRP A 559 -25.76 6.37 26.22
CA TRP A 559 -24.40 6.03 26.64
C TRP A 559 -23.35 6.91 25.95
N VAL A 560 -23.48 7.15 24.63
CA VAL A 560 -22.56 8.05 23.90
C VAL A 560 -22.61 9.47 24.48
N LYS A 561 -23.80 10.00 24.79
CA LYS A 561 -23.93 11.34 25.36
C LYS A 561 -23.30 11.43 26.75
N GLU A 562 -23.52 10.43 27.60
CA GLU A 562 -22.88 10.33 28.91
C GLU A 562 -21.35 10.38 28.78
N LYS A 563 -20.76 9.59 27.87
CA LYS A 563 -19.30 9.61 27.69
C LYS A 563 -18.78 10.93 27.12
N LEU A 564 -19.51 11.57 26.21
CA LEU A 564 -19.13 12.89 25.67
C LEU A 564 -19.11 14.00 26.74
N GLU A 565 -19.85 13.85 27.84
CA GLU A 565 -19.81 14.80 28.97
C GLU A 565 -18.56 14.63 29.85
N GLY A 566 -17.90 13.47 29.80
CA GLY A 566 -16.72 13.12 30.60
C GLY A 566 -15.38 13.62 30.04
N PHE A 567 -15.36 14.49 29.03
CA PHE A 567 -14.15 14.96 28.34
C PHE A 567 -13.49 16.14 29.09
N HIS A 568 -13.14 15.96 30.35
CA HIS A 568 -12.70 17.05 31.23
C HIS A 568 -11.38 17.70 30.79
N HIS A 569 -10.35 16.91 30.48
CA HIS A 569 -9.02 17.41 30.15
C HIS A 569 -9.01 18.09 28.78
N LEU A 570 -9.52 17.41 27.74
CA LEU A 570 -9.53 17.99 26.39
C LEU A 570 -10.40 19.25 26.32
N ASP A 571 -11.57 19.26 26.97
CA ASP A 571 -12.46 20.44 26.96
C ASP A 571 -11.82 21.64 27.67
N TYR A 572 -11.20 21.40 28.83
CA TYR A 572 -10.46 22.44 29.57
C TYR A 572 -9.35 23.03 28.69
N LEU A 573 -8.52 22.18 28.09
CA LEU A 573 -7.39 22.60 27.26
C LEU A 573 -7.84 23.37 26.00
N ILE A 574 -8.94 22.99 25.37
CA ILE A 574 -9.51 23.74 24.24
C ILE A 574 -9.90 25.14 24.69
N VAL A 575 -10.65 25.28 25.78
CA VAL A 575 -11.13 26.59 26.27
C VAL A 575 -9.97 27.47 26.72
N GLU A 576 -9.07 26.93 27.53
CA GLU A 576 -7.91 27.66 28.07
C GLU A 576 -7.00 28.19 26.95
N THR A 577 -6.62 27.32 26.01
CA THR A 577 -5.70 27.71 24.93
C THR A 577 -6.35 28.66 23.93
N PHE A 578 -7.65 28.50 23.66
CA PHE A 578 -8.38 29.42 22.78
C PHE A 578 -8.57 30.79 23.44
N LYS A 579 -8.89 30.85 24.74
CA LYS A 579 -8.93 32.11 25.51
C LYS A 579 -7.59 32.83 25.46
N SER A 580 -6.49 32.14 25.78
CA SER A 580 -5.14 32.72 25.76
C SER A 580 -4.76 33.27 24.37
N PHE A 581 -5.14 32.56 23.31
CA PHE A 581 -4.98 33.05 21.93
C PHE A 581 -5.75 34.34 21.66
N LEU A 582 -7.03 34.42 22.08
CA LEU A 582 -7.84 35.62 21.91
C LEU A 582 -7.31 36.81 22.73
N ASP A 583 -6.85 36.56 23.96
CA ASP A 583 -6.27 37.57 24.85
C ASP A 583 -5.06 38.26 24.19
N LYS A 584 -4.27 37.50 23.43
CA LYS A 584 -3.06 37.98 22.73
C LYS A 584 -3.31 38.55 21.33
N LYS A 585 -4.35 38.11 20.60
CA LYS A 585 -4.56 38.47 19.18
C LYS A 585 -5.51 39.65 18.95
N ILE A 586 -6.36 40.01 19.91
CA ILE A 586 -7.35 41.09 19.75
C ILE A 586 -6.79 42.45 20.20
N LEU A 587 -6.95 43.44 19.30
CA LEU A 587 -6.60 44.88 19.37
C LEU A 587 -6.92 45.56 20.74
N GLU A 588 -6.29 46.71 20.95
CA GLU A 588 -6.24 47.62 22.13
C GLU A 588 -7.57 48.01 22.81
N ASN A 589 -8.73 47.44 22.44
CA ASN A 589 -10.03 47.75 23.03
C ASN A 589 -10.37 46.83 24.21
N ASP A 590 -10.80 47.41 25.33
CA ASP A 590 -11.17 46.69 26.57
C ASP A 590 -12.56 46.02 26.55
N THR A 591 -13.25 46.01 25.40
CA THR A 591 -14.62 45.48 25.27
C THR A 591 -14.81 44.62 24.03
N ILE A 592 -15.65 43.59 24.15
CA ILE A 592 -15.96 42.61 23.09
C ILE A 592 -17.47 42.53 22.91
N ILE A 593 -17.94 42.47 21.66
CA ILE A 593 -19.34 42.24 21.35
C ILE A 593 -19.54 40.75 21.04
N PHE A 594 -20.27 40.04 21.90
CA PHE A 594 -20.63 38.64 21.72
C PHE A 594 -22.15 38.48 21.74
N ASN A 595 -22.73 37.81 20.74
CA ASN A 595 -24.17 37.65 20.56
C ASN A 595 -24.99 38.96 20.71
N GLY A 596 -24.43 40.09 20.25
CA GLY A 596 -25.09 41.40 20.30
C GLY A 596 -25.02 42.12 21.64
N THR A 597 -24.31 41.57 22.64
CA THR A 597 -24.10 42.17 23.97
C THR A 597 -22.64 42.58 24.15
N VAL A 598 -22.39 43.69 24.83
CA VAL A 598 -21.04 44.19 25.16
C VAL A 598 -20.58 43.57 26.46
N HIS A 599 -19.43 42.90 26.44
CA HIS A 599 -18.77 42.29 27.58
C HIS A 599 -17.41 42.95 27.82
N GLU A 600 -16.92 42.90 29.06
CA GLU A 600 -15.51 43.17 29.35
C GLU A 600 -14.65 42.16 28.58
N LYS A 601 -13.45 42.58 28.15
CA LYS A 601 -12.58 41.77 27.28
C LYS A 601 -12.38 40.33 27.79
N GLU A 602 -12.09 40.17 29.08
CA GLU A 602 -11.85 38.85 29.65
C GLU A 602 -13.10 37.94 29.61
N GLU A 603 -14.26 38.48 30.00
CA GLU A 603 -15.53 37.75 29.95
C GLU A 603 -15.94 37.42 28.51
N GLY A 604 -15.77 38.37 27.58
CA GLY A 604 -16.06 38.18 26.17
C GLY A 604 -15.19 37.10 25.52
N ASN A 605 -13.89 37.07 25.84
CA ASN A 605 -12.97 36.04 25.35
C ASN A 605 -13.32 34.66 25.91
N GLN A 606 -13.69 34.57 27.19
CA GLN A 606 -14.18 33.34 27.81
C GLN A 606 -15.42 32.81 27.08
N LEU A 607 -16.42 33.65 26.84
CA LEU A 607 -17.65 33.27 26.14
C LEU A 607 -17.39 32.78 24.69
N ILE A 608 -16.46 33.42 23.97
CA ILE A 608 -16.07 32.98 22.62
C ILE A 608 -15.37 31.61 22.68
N ALA A 609 -14.47 31.39 23.65
CA ALA A 609 -13.79 30.11 23.82
C ALA A 609 -14.78 28.98 24.19
N GLU A 610 -15.75 29.25 25.05
CA GLU A 610 -16.83 28.31 25.39
C GLU A 610 -17.73 28.02 24.18
N GLN A 611 -18.02 29.02 23.36
CA GLN A 611 -18.77 28.83 22.12
C GLN A 611 -18.03 27.92 21.14
N GLN A 612 -16.71 28.08 21.01
CA GLN A 612 -15.87 27.20 20.20
C GLN A 612 -15.93 25.75 20.70
N LEU A 613 -15.84 25.53 22.02
CA LEU A 613 -16.03 24.20 22.60
C LEU A 613 -17.43 23.63 22.32
N ASN A 614 -18.48 24.43 22.46
CA ASN A 614 -19.85 24.01 22.18
C ASN A 614 -20.04 23.57 20.73
N ASP A 615 -19.37 24.21 19.79
CA ASP A 615 -19.41 23.81 18.38
C ASP A 615 -18.66 22.49 18.13
N TYR A 616 -17.55 22.24 18.83
CA TYR A 616 -16.93 20.91 18.85
C TYR A 616 -17.83 19.84 19.47
N LYS A 617 -18.49 20.11 20.61
CA LYS A 617 -19.44 19.16 21.22
C LYS A 617 -20.58 18.77 20.29
N LYS A 618 -21.18 19.74 19.58
CA LYS A 618 -22.19 19.47 18.55
C LYS A 618 -21.64 18.59 17.43
N ASN A 619 -20.40 18.84 17.00
CA ASN A 619 -19.76 18.05 15.96
C ASN A 619 -19.47 16.61 16.43
N ARG A 620 -18.93 16.42 17.65
CA ARG A 620 -18.71 15.10 18.26
C ARG A 620 -20.00 14.28 18.30
N LEU A 621 -21.10 14.89 18.76
CA LEU A 621 -22.42 14.23 18.80
C LEU A 621 -22.88 13.81 17.39
N LYS A 622 -22.76 14.71 16.40
CA LYS A 622 -23.12 14.42 15.01
C LYS A 622 -22.29 13.28 14.41
N VAL A 623 -20.97 13.28 14.63
CA VAL A 623 -20.06 12.26 14.09
C VAL A 623 -20.36 10.90 14.72
N THR A 624 -20.49 10.84 16.04
CA THR A 624 -20.79 9.60 16.77
C THR A 624 -22.17 9.05 16.40
N GLU A 625 -23.18 9.89 16.20
CA GLU A 625 -24.50 9.48 15.69
C GLU A 625 -24.41 8.83 14.30
N ILE A 626 -23.57 9.37 13.40
CA ILE A 626 -23.35 8.77 12.08
C ILE A 626 -22.67 7.40 12.21
N LEU A 627 -21.63 7.31 13.03
CA LEU A 627 -20.86 6.08 13.21
C LEU A 627 -21.66 4.96 13.90
N LEU A 628 -22.56 5.31 14.81
CA LEU A 628 -23.40 4.34 15.53
C LEU A 628 -24.36 3.58 14.60
N LYS A 629 -24.63 4.12 13.40
CA LYS A 629 -25.44 3.45 12.37
C LYS A 629 -24.77 2.20 11.77
N GLY A 630 -23.47 1.98 12.00
CA GLY A 630 -22.76 0.79 11.52
C GLY A 630 -22.70 0.68 9.99
N LEU A 631 -22.54 1.81 9.30
CA LEU A 631 -22.56 1.86 7.84
C LEU A 631 -21.26 1.30 7.22
N GLU A 632 -21.37 0.75 6.02
CA GLU A 632 -20.20 0.35 5.22
C GLU A 632 -19.39 1.59 4.79
N PHE A 633 -18.08 1.56 5.05
CA PHE A 633 -17.16 2.60 4.61
C PHE A 633 -16.76 2.40 3.14
N VAL A 634 -16.88 3.46 2.35
CA VAL A 634 -16.55 3.46 0.92
C VAL A 634 -15.69 4.66 0.54
N ASN A 635 -14.96 4.54 -0.57
CA ASN A 635 -14.26 5.66 -1.20
C ASN A 635 -15.26 6.59 -1.93
N LYS A 636 -14.76 7.68 -2.53
CA LYS A 636 -15.59 8.65 -3.29
C LYS A 636 -16.31 8.03 -4.49
N GLN A 637 -15.81 6.91 -5.02
CA GLN A 637 -16.36 6.15 -6.14
C GLN A 637 -17.39 5.10 -5.67
N GLY A 638 -17.61 4.97 -4.36
CA GLY A 638 -18.55 4.00 -3.79
C GLY A 638 -17.99 2.58 -3.67
N GLN A 639 -16.67 2.39 -3.85
CA GLN A 639 -16.02 1.09 -3.65
C GLN A 639 -15.77 0.87 -2.17
N PRO A 640 -16.03 -0.35 -1.65
CA PRO A 640 -15.74 -0.71 -0.26
C PRO A 640 -14.27 -0.51 0.11
N LEU A 641 -14.04 0.08 1.28
CA LEU A 641 -12.73 0.16 1.88
C LEU A 641 -12.50 -1.06 2.77
N HIS A 642 -11.27 -1.56 2.80
CA HIS A 642 -10.88 -2.75 3.55
C HIS A 642 -9.70 -2.45 4.45
N MET A 643 -9.62 -3.09 5.62
CA MET A 643 -8.44 -2.98 6.48
C MET A 643 -7.18 -3.38 5.71
N MET A 644 -6.12 -2.59 5.86
CA MET A 644 -4.80 -2.93 5.38
C MET A 644 -4.33 -4.23 6.02
N LYS A 645 -3.57 -5.05 5.29
CA LYS A 645 -3.03 -6.30 5.85
C LYS A 645 -2.03 -5.97 6.96
N LYS A 646 -2.16 -6.59 8.13
CA LYS A 646 -1.17 -6.50 9.21
C LYS A 646 0.12 -7.21 8.81
N LEU A 647 1.27 -6.68 9.20
CA LEU A 647 2.56 -7.35 9.08
C LEU A 647 2.58 -8.56 10.01
N GLU A 648 2.81 -9.74 9.44
CA GLU A 648 2.93 -10.97 10.21
C GLU A 648 4.39 -11.19 10.59
N LEU A 649 4.64 -11.46 11.87
CA LEU A 649 5.98 -11.67 12.41
C LEU A 649 6.28 -13.17 12.50
N ASP A 650 7.53 -13.56 12.28
CA ASP A 650 7.98 -14.92 12.56
C ASP A 650 7.91 -15.19 14.08
N PRO A 651 7.07 -16.13 14.55
CA PRO A 651 6.98 -16.46 15.97
C PRO A 651 8.32 -16.93 16.57
N ALA A 652 9.23 -17.49 15.75
CA ALA A 652 10.54 -17.94 16.20
C ALA A 652 11.51 -16.79 16.52
N LEU A 653 11.20 -15.56 16.09
CA LEU A 653 12.01 -14.36 16.33
C LEU A 653 11.47 -13.47 17.45
N LEU A 654 10.36 -13.83 18.09
CA LEU A 654 9.78 -13.05 19.18
C LEU A 654 10.65 -13.13 20.45
N GLU A 655 11.04 -11.98 20.96
CA GLU A 655 11.82 -11.80 22.19
C GLU A 655 10.92 -11.50 23.39
N GLN A 656 9.76 -10.89 23.14
CA GLN A 656 8.73 -10.55 24.12
C GLN A 656 7.34 -10.98 23.61
N PRO A 657 6.38 -11.22 24.52
CA PRO A 657 4.99 -11.41 24.12
C PRO A 657 4.50 -10.27 23.22
N LEU A 658 3.62 -10.60 22.27
CA LEU A 658 2.99 -9.56 21.47
C LEU A 658 2.20 -8.64 22.39
N TYR A 659 2.28 -7.34 22.09
CA TYR A 659 1.44 -6.37 22.75
C TYR A 659 -0.01 -6.62 22.34
N HIS A 660 -0.88 -6.69 23.34
CA HIS A 660 -2.32 -6.73 23.18
C HIS A 660 -2.87 -5.43 23.71
#